data_AF-A0AA96QW07-F1
#
_entry.id   AF-A0AA96QW07-F1
#
_cell.length_a   1.000
_cell.length_b   1.000
_cell.length_c   1.000
_cell.angle_alpha   90.00
_cell.angle_beta   90.00
_cell.angle_gamma   90.00
#
_symmetry.space_group_name_H-M   'P 1'
#
loop_
_entity.id
_entity.type
_entity.pdbx_description
1 polymer ?
#
loop_
_entity_poly.entity_id
_entity_poly.type
_entity_poly.pdbx_seq_one_letter_code
_entity_poly.pdbx_strand_id
1 'polypeptide(L)'
;MSTLLVANRGEIAVRVLRTAADLGLRTVAVHSTDDADALHVRLADVAVRLDGEGPAPYLDAAQLVKAALEHGCDAVHPGYGFLSENADFARACAEAGLVFVGPSPEVLELLGDKSRARALAVELGIPVLEGTGAVDLAGARAFFTGPVMVKAVAGGGGKGMREVHRAEDLPAAFDRCRAEALAAFGNGEVYLERLLTRARHIEVQLVGTTVLGDRDCSLQSGHQKVVEIAPAPRLAPEVRASLHEAAARIAAAVDHTGVGTIEFLVSPDGAFVFLEANPRLQVEHTVTEEVTGVDLVRTQLVLAAGGRPDLAHHDRGCAVQLRITLGSAGTVTVFQPATGPGVRVDTHAFGGYRAGDRFDALLAKLVVHADDLDTALRKARRALAEFRVDGVPTNLPFLRDLLERDLTDAHTGFLDELPAPPTGDGPRSPVHGTVVAVEPGEVVVEAMKMQHVIAVGDGRVLVAVGDTVAEGAPLAEGGTTAAAAEVEEADLDAIRPDLAEVLARHDFRRPDAEAKRHATGRRTARENVADLCDPDGFVEYGGLAIAAQRQRRSLAELVDRTPADGLVAGIGAVDGRHAVVMSYDYTVLAGTQGVRNHAKLDRMLALAGQRRLPVVLFAEGGGGRPGDTDHGMVSALDTGSFHAMAKLSGLVPLVGVVSGRCFAGNAVLLGTCDVIIATADANIGMGGPAMVEGGGLGVFRPEEIGPMDVQVPNGVVDVAVADEAEAVAVARKYLSYFGGPKADWTAPDQRLLRHAVPENRLRAYDVRTVVETIADVGEVLELRRAFGRGIVTALVRVEGRPFGLIANDPAHLGGAIDADAADKASRFLRLCDAFDLPVLSLCDTPGFMVGPDAERTATVRHLTRMMVAAADLDVPFGLVVLRKAYGLGAQAMAGGSLAVPGFAVSWPSGEFGPMGLEGAVRLGFRRELEAIADPVERQAAFDRMVAASYEHGKALNLAAAFEIDDVIDPADTRRWIGSSLTTDRGEPRRERRRKVVDTW
;
A
#
# COMPACT_ATOMS: atom_id res chain seq x y z
N MET A 1 -17.33 -6.12 -27.34
CA MET A 1 -16.25 -6.44 -26.37
C MET A 1 -16.24 -5.35 -25.31
N SER A 2 -16.35 -5.74 -24.05
CA SER A 2 -16.50 -4.88 -22.87
C SER A 2 -15.63 -5.34 -21.69
N THR A 3 -15.36 -6.64 -21.57
CA THR A 3 -14.51 -7.22 -20.53
C THR A 3 -13.43 -8.10 -21.17
N LEU A 4 -12.18 -7.94 -20.74
CA LEU A 4 -11.01 -8.65 -21.25
C LEU A 4 -10.28 -9.40 -20.14
N LEU A 5 -10.07 -10.71 -20.32
CA LEU A 5 -9.14 -11.47 -19.48
C LEU A 5 -7.73 -11.42 -20.09
N VAL A 6 -6.73 -11.10 -19.27
CA VAL A 6 -5.32 -11.13 -19.66
C VAL A 6 -4.69 -12.43 -19.15
N ALA A 7 -4.55 -13.42 -20.04
CA ALA A 7 -4.05 -14.76 -19.74
C ALA A 7 -2.51 -14.79 -19.73
N ASN A 8 -1.90 -13.88 -18.97
CA ASN A 8 -0.45 -13.76 -18.84
C ASN A 8 -0.07 -13.07 -17.52
N ARG A 9 1.23 -12.88 -17.29
CA ARG A 9 1.78 -12.18 -16.11
C ARG A 9 2.91 -11.23 -16.49
N GLY A 10 3.48 -10.56 -15.49
CA GLY A 10 4.68 -9.75 -15.68
C GLY A 10 4.45 -8.53 -16.58
N GLU A 11 5.47 -8.15 -17.33
CA GLU A 11 5.46 -6.89 -18.10
C GLU A 11 4.36 -6.87 -19.15
N ILE A 12 4.17 -7.95 -19.91
CA ILE A 12 3.14 -8.00 -20.95
C ILE A 12 1.74 -7.89 -20.40
N ALA A 13 1.46 -8.48 -19.24
CA ALA A 13 0.16 -8.33 -18.62
C ALA A 13 -0.09 -6.86 -18.26
N VAL A 14 0.90 -6.16 -17.69
CA VAL A 14 0.82 -4.72 -17.43
C VAL A 14 0.58 -3.92 -18.72
N ARG A 15 1.32 -4.23 -19.80
CA ARG A 15 1.20 -3.58 -21.11
C ARG A 15 -0.20 -3.74 -21.71
N VAL A 16 -0.80 -4.93 -21.60
CA VAL A 16 -2.15 -5.20 -22.12
C VAL A 16 -3.23 -4.53 -21.25
N LEU A 17 -3.12 -4.65 -19.93
CA LEU A 17 -4.07 -4.05 -18.99
C LEU A 17 -4.17 -2.54 -19.17
N ARG A 18 -3.04 -1.83 -19.35
CA ARG A 18 -3.03 -0.39 -19.59
C ARG A 18 -3.81 0.01 -20.84
N THR A 19 -3.56 -0.64 -21.99
CA THR A 19 -4.30 -0.33 -23.22
C THR A 19 -5.76 -0.74 -23.15
N ALA A 20 -6.09 -1.86 -22.49
CA ALA A 20 -7.48 -2.26 -22.28
C ALA A 20 -8.23 -1.21 -21.43
N ALA A 21 -7.61 -0.70 -20.38
CA ALA A 21 -8.16 0.36 -19.54
C ALA A 21 -8.32 1.69 -20.30
N ASP A 22 -7.35 2.08 -21.14
CA ASP A 22 -7.44 3.26 -22.01
C ASP A 22 -8.60 3.17 -23.03
N LEU A 23 -8.96 1.95 -23.42
CA LEU A 23 -10.12 1.67 -24.28
C LEU A 23 -11.44 1.54 -23.49
N GLY A 24 -11.41 1.69 -22.17
CA GLY A 24 -12.57 1.60 -21.29
C GLY A 24 -13.10 0.17 -21.11
N LEU A 25 -12.28 -0.85 -21.35
CA LEU A 25 -12.63 -2.25 -21.10
C LEU A 25 -12.42 -2.58 -19.63
N ARG A 26 -13.34 -3.34 -19.03
CA ARG A 26 -13.12 -3.95 -17.71
C ARG A 26 -12.05 -5.03 -17.83
N THR A 27 -11.09 -5.01 -16.93
CA THR A 27 -9.90 -5.86 -16.99
C THR A 27 -9.92 -6.95 -15.94
N VAL A 28 -9.61 -8.19 -16.35
CA VAL A 28 -9.47 -9.35 -15.47
C VAL A 28 -8.05 -9.90 -15.61
N ALA A 29 -7.25 -9.78 -14.56
CA ALA A 29 -5.93 -10.40 -14.48
C ALA A 29 -6.03 -11.78 -13.82
N VAL A 30 -5.20 -12.71 -14.27
CA VAL A 30 -5.00 -14.00 -13.59
C VAL A 30 -3.64 -14.04 -12.91
N HIS A 31 -3.52 -14.77 -11.82
CA HIS A 31 -2.23 -14.93 -11.14
C HIS A 31 -2.03 -16.30 -10.49
N SER A 32 -0.80 -16.83 -10.56
CA SER A 32 -0.37 -17.95 -9.73
C SER A 32 -0.23 -17.53 -8.25
N THR A 33 0.08 -18.49 -7.38
CA THR A 33 0.38 -18.20 -5.97
C THR A 33 1.59 -17.27 -5.82
N ASP A 34 2.62 -17.43 -6.66
CA ASP A 34 3.85 -16.61 -6.62
C ASP A 34 3.62 -15.15 -7.05
N ASP A 35 2.59 -14.91 -7.87
CA ASP A 35 2.32 -13.61 -8.49
C ASP A 35 1.24 -12.80 -7.75
N ALA A 36 0.80 -13.23 -6.56
CA ALA A 36 -0.28 -12.58 -5.81
C ALA A 36 -0.03 -11.07 -5.55
N ASP A 37 1.24 -10.69 -5.38
CA ASP A 37 1.64 -9.29 -5.13
C ASP A 37 2.15 -8.57 -6.39
N ALA A 38 2.10 -9.20 -7.57
CA ALA A 38 2.68 -8.67 -8.81
C ALA A 38 1.94 -7.42 -9.32
N LEU A 39 2.62 -6.59 -10.13
CA LEU A 39 2.07 -5.32 -10.57
C LEU A 39 0.80 -5.47 -11.42
N HIS A 40 0.72 -6.48 -12.29
CA HIS A 40 -0.46 -6.69 -13.15
C HIS A 40 -1.71 -7.04 -12.34
N VAL A 41 -1.56 -7.73 -11.19
CA VAL A 41 -2.66 -8.03 -10.26
C VAL A 41 -3.21 -6.74 -9.65
N ARG A 42 -2.33 -5.81 -9.28
CA ARG A 42 -2.70 -4.52 -8.67
C ARG A 42 -3.36 -3.54 -9.65
N LEU A 43 -3.12 -3.72 -10.96
CA LEU A 43 -3.61 -2.81 -12.00
C LEU A 43 -4.97 -3.22 -12.57
N ALA A 44 -5.37 -4.49 -12.46
CA ALA A 44 -6.62 -4.97 -13.02
C ALA A 44 -7.82 -4.61 -12.13
N ASP A 45 -8.99 -4.45 -12.75
CA ASP A 45 -10.26 -4.24 -12.02
C ASP A 45 -10.66 -5.47 -11.20
N VAL A 46 -10.28 -6.66 -11.70
CA VAL A 46 -10.47 -7.95 -11.04
C VAL A 46 -9.20 -8.78 -11.16
N ALA A 47 -8.83 -9.43 -10.06
CA ALA A 47 -7.77 -10.42 -10.03
C ALA A 47 -8.33 -11.79 -9.67
N VAL A 48 -7.95 -12.82 -10.44
CA VAL A 48 -8.37 -14.20 -10.25
C VAL A 48 -7.15 -15.06 -9.96
N ARG A 49 -7.15 -15.72 -8.81
CA ARG A 49 -6.10 -16.67 -8.44
C ARG A 49 -6.30 -17.97 -9.21
N LEU A 50 -5.26 -18.39 -9.91
CA LEU A 50 -5.14 -19.71 -10.51
C LEU A 50 -4.59 -20.71 -9.50
N ASP A 51 -5.07 -21.95 -9.55
CA ASP A 51 -4.59 -23.06 -8.76
C ASP A 51 -3.22 -23.52 -9.26
N GLY A 52 -2.23 -23.37 -8.38
CA GLY A 52 -0.85 -23.81 -8.57
C GLY A 52 0.19 -22.71 -8.34
N GLU A 53 1.45 -23.05 -8.59
CA GLU A 53 2.62 -22.20 -8.45
C GLU A 53 3.48 -22.22 -9.73
N GLY A 54 4.29 -21.19 -9.92
CA GLY A 54 5.19 -21.04 -11.05
C GLY A 54 4.46 -20.84 -12.39
N PRO A 55 5.08 -21.25 -13.51
CA PRO A 55 4.53 -21.11 -14.86
C PRO A 55 3.30 -21.99 -15.16
N ALA A 56 3.15 -23.12 -14.47
CA ALA A 56 2.18 -24.16 -14.83
C ALA A 56 0.71 -23.68 -14.88
N PRO A 57 0.20 -22.85 -13.95
CA PRO A 57 -1.20 -22.39 -14.00
C PRO A 57 -1.52 -21.55 -15.23
N TYR A 58 -0.54 -20.80 -15.76
CA TYR A 58 -0.71 -20.01 -16.99
C TYR A 58 -0.69 -20.87 -18.27
N LEU A 59 -0.36 -22.16 -18.16
CA LEU A 59 -0.41 -23.14 -19.24
C LEU A 59 -1.69 -24.00 -19.19
N ASP A 60 -2.55 -23.80 -18.19
CA ASP A 60 -3.80 -24.54 -18.04
C ASP A 60 -4.94 -23.83 -18.79
N ALA A 61 -5.12 -24.23 -20.05
CA ALA A 61 -6.17 -23.73 -20.94
C ALA A 61 -7.58 -23.83 -20.33
N ALA A 62 -7.90 -24.95 -19.68
CA ALA A 62 -9.22 -25.18 -19.12
C ALA A 62 -9.52 -24.22 -17.97
N GLN A 63 -8.52 -23.99 -17.12
CA GLN A 63 -8.64 -23.08 -15.99
C GLN A 63 -8.77 -21.62 -16.43
N LEU A 64 -8.01 -21.21 -17.46
CA LEU A 64 -8.10 -19.87 -18.02
C LEU A 64 -9.45 -19.60 -18.68
N VAL A 65 -9.97 -20.54 -19.46
CA VAL A 65 -11.33 -20.45 -20.06
C VAL A 65 -12.39 -20.36 -18.96
N LYS A 66 -12.29 -21.21 -17.93
CA LYS A 66 -13.20 -21.17 -16.78
C LYS A 66 -13.19 -19.80 -16.09
N ALA A 67 -12.01 -19.26 -15.79
CA ALA A 67 -11.87 -17.94 -15.17
C ALA A 67 -12.48 -16.83 -16.03
N ALA A 68 -12.30 -16.89 -17.36
CA ALA A 68 -12.90 -15.91 -18.26
C ALA A 68 -14.44 -15.95 -18.21
N LEU A 69 -15.02 -17.16 -18.24
CA LEU A 69 -16.47 -17.36 -18.19
C LEU A 69 -17.08 -16.90 -16.86
N GLU A 70 -16.48 -17.27 -15.72
CA GLU A 70 -16.97 -16.91 -14.38
C GLU A 70 -17.01 -15.39 -14.15
N HIS A 71 -16.11 -14.66 -14.82
CA HIS A 71 -16.01 -13.20 -14.69
C HIS A 71 -16.64 -12.42 -15.86
N GLY A 72 -17.35 -13.11 -16.76
CA GLY A 72 -18.10 -12.50 -17.86
C GLY A 72 -17.22 -11.83 -18.90
N CYS A 73 -16.06 -12.42 -19.21
CA CYS A 73 -15.14 -11.89 -20.21
C CYS A 73 -15.67 -12.15 -21.62
N ASP A 74 -15.46 -11.19 -22.53
CA ASP A 74 -15.80 -11.34 -23.95
C ASP A 74 -14.62 -11.90 -24.75
N ALA A 75 -13.40 -11.68 -24.25
CA ALA A 75 -12.16 -11.99 -24.95
C ALA A 75 -11.04 -12.36 -23.98
N VAL A 76 -10.05 -13.08 -24.50
CA VAL A 76 -8.83 -13.48 -23.79
C VAL A 76 -7.61 -13.01 -24.56
N HIS A 77 -6.77 -12.20 -23.93
CA HIS A 77 -5.48 -11.77 -24.48
C HIS A 77 -4.35 -12.63 -23.92
N PRO A 78 -3.67 -13.45 -24.74
CA PRO A 78 -2.63 -14.34 -24.24
C PRO A 78 -1.25 -13.66 -24.15
N GLY A 79 -1.07 -12.48 -24.74
CA GLY A 79 0.21 -11.77 -24.72
C GLY A 79 1.27 -12.49 -25.55
N TYR A 80 2.41 -12.80 -24.95
CA TYR A 80 3.48 -13.59 -25.55
C TYR A 80 3.97 -14.67 -24.57
N GLY A 81 4.55 -15.76 -25.09
CA GLY A 81 4.85 -16.94 -24.27
C GLY A 81 3.56 -17.66 -23.81
N PHE A 82 3.70 -18.61 -22.87
CA PHE A 82 2.58 -19.44 -22.39
C PHE A 82 1.72 -20.00 -23.54
N LEU A 83 0.41 -19.73 -23.55
CA LEU A 83 -0.54 -20.24 -24.53
C LEU A 83 -0.76 -19.31 -25.74
N SER A 84 0.07 -18.28 -25.93
CA SER A 84 -0.10 -17.31 -27.02
C SER A 84 0.05 -17.89 -28.43
N GLU A 85 0.71 -19.03 -28.57
CA GLU A 85 0.87 -19.75 -29.84
C GLU A 85 0.11 -21.09 -29.85
N ASN A 86 -0.73 -21.35 -28.83
CA ASN A 86 -1.40 -22.63 -28.67
C ASN A 86 -2.74 -22.64 -29.43
N ALA A 87 -2.79 -23.37 -30.53
CA ALA A 87 -4.00 -23.52 -31.35
C ALA A 87 -5.17 -24.14 -30.57
N ASP A 88 -4.92 -25.15 -29.74
CA ASP A 88 -5.97 -25.82 -28.94
C ASP A 88 -6.62 -24.84 -27.95
N PHE A 89 -5.85 -23.95 -27.33
CA PHE A 89 -6.37 -22.91 -26.44
C PHE A 89 -7.23 -21.89 -27.20
N ALA A 90 -6.82 -21.49 -28.41
CA ALA A 90 -7.63 -20.62 -29.26
C ALA A 90 -8.96 -21.30 -29.68
N ARG A 91 -8.94 -22.61 -30.00
CA ARG A 91 -10.17 -23.39 -30.26
C ARG A 91 -11.06 -23.48 -29.01
N ALA A 92 -10.47 -23.76 -27.85
CA ALA A 92 -11.21 -23.82 -26.58
C ALA A 92 -11.86 -22.48 -26.22
N CYS A 93 -11.19 -21.34 -26.48
CA CYS A 93 -11.80 -20.02 -26.36
C CYS A 93 -13.02 -19.89 -27.28
N ALA A 94 -12.87 -20.23 -28.56
CA ALA A 94 -13.96 -20.13 -29.55
C ALA A 94 -15.15 -21.03 -29.19
N GLU A 95 -14.91 -22.28 -28.75
CA GLU A 95 -15.94 -23.21 -28.28
C GLU A 95 -16.69 -22.69 -27.04
N ALA A 96 -16.00 -21.95 -26.17
CA ALA A 96 -16.58 -21.28 -25.00
C ALA A 96 -17.27 -19.94 -25.32
N GLY A 97 -17.25 -19.49 -26.58
CA GLY A 97 -17.81 -18.19 -26.99
C GLY A 97 -16.93 -16.98 -26.63
N LEU A 98 -15.65 -17.20 -26.33
CA LEU A 98 -14.66 -16.17 -26.04
C LEU A 98 -13.86 -15.83 -27.29
N VAL A 99 -13.58 -14.54 -27.51
CA VAL A 99 -12.67 -14.11 -28.59
C VAL A 99 -11.22 -14.26 -28.14
N PHE A 100 -10.46 -15.12 -28.81
CA PHE A 100 -9.00 -15.17 -28.66
C PHE A 100 -8.37 -13.95 -29.36
N VAL A 101 -7.62 -13.12 -28.63
CA VAL A 101 -6.96 -11.94 -29.19
C VAL A 101 -5.66 -12.34 -29.89
N GLY A 102 -5.78 -12.83 -31.11
CA GLY A 102 -4.66 -13.28 -31.94
C GLY A 102 -5.13 -13.84 -33.29
N PRO A 103 -4.26 -14.57 -34.00
CA PRO A 103 -4.62 -15.26 -35.23
C PRO A 103 -5.64 -16.39 -35.01
N SER A 104 -6.25 -16.89 -36.09
CA SER A 104 -7.16 -18.04 -36.00
C SER A 104 -6.41 -19.32 -35.56
N PRO A 105 -7.11 -20.31 -34.97
CA PRO A 105 -6.48 -21.58 -34.60
C PRO A 105 -5.76 -22.29 -35.76
N GLU A 106 -6.30 -22.21 -36.97
CA GLU A 106 -5.71 -22.80 -38.18
C GLU A 106 -4.40 -22.10 -38.55
N VAL A 107 -4.35 -20.78 -38.41
CA VAL A 107 -3.13 -19.99 -38.63
C VAL A 107 -2.09 -20.30 -37.55
N LEU A 108 -2.50 -20.40 -36.28
CA LEU A 108 -1.62 -20.79 -35.17
C LEU A 108 -1.02 -22.18 -35.40
N GLU A 109 -1.84 -23.15 -35.82
CA GLU A 109 -1.40 -24.52 -36.07
C GLU A 109 -0.45 -24.63 -37.27
N LEU A 110 -0.68 -23.81 -38.31
CA LEU A 110 0.16 -23.80 -39.50
C LEU A 110 1.49 -23.07 -39.28
N LEU A 111 1.47 -21.87 -38.68
CA LEU A 111 2.65 -21.04 -38.49
C LEU A 111 3.46 -21.43 -37.25
N GLY A 112 2.80 -21.95 -36.21
CA GLY A 112 3.47 -22.44 -34.99
C GLY A 112 4.21 -23.76 -35.19
N ASP A 113 3.92 -24.51 -36.27
CA ASP A 113 4.70 -25.68 -36.68
C ASP A 113 5.81 -25.25 -37.66
N LYS A 114 7.06 -25.32 -37.20
CA LYS A 114 8.24 -24.93 -37.98
C LYS A 114 8.36 -25.68 -39.31
N SER A 115 7.99 -26.95 -39.34
CA SER A 115 8.08 -27.77 -40.56
C SER A 115 7.02 -27.34 -41.56
N ARG A 116 5.79 -27.07 -41.11
CA ARG A 116 4.70 -26.61 -41.98
C ARG A 116 4.93 -25.17 -42.46
N ALA A 117 5.36 -24.28 -41.59
CA ALA A 117 5.71 -22.90 -41.94
C ALA A 117 6.85 -22.86 -42.98
N ARG A 118 7.87 -23.71 -42.81
CA ARG A 118 8.96 -23.86 -43.78
C ARG A 118 8.49 -24.44 -45.11
N ALA A 119 7.62 -25.45 -45.09
CA ALA A 119 7.04 -26.02 -46.32
C ALA A 119 6.24 -24.95 -47.10
N LEU A 120 5.46 -24.13 -46.40
CA LEU A 120 4.76 -23.00 -47.00
C LEU A 120 5.72 -21.97 -47.60
N ALA A 121 6.81 -21.62 -46.90
CA ALA A 121 7.81 -20.71 -47.44
C ALA A 121 8.41 -21.24 -48.77
N VAL A 122 8.72 -22.54 -48.84
CA VAL A 122 9.20 -23.19 -50.08
C VAL A 122 8.15 -23.13 -51.19
N GLU A 123 6.88 -23.43 -50.89
CA GLU A 123 5.77 -23.36 -51.86
C GLU A 123 5.61 -21.96 -52.44
N LEU A 124 5.79 -20.93 -51.61
CA LEU A 124 5.73 -19.52 -52.00
C LEU A 124 7.03 -19.02 -52.68
N GLY A 125 8.01 -19.89 -52.90
CA GLY A 125 9.30 -19.52 -53.50
C GLY A 125 10.13 -18.58 -52.64
N ILE A 126 9.98 -18.66 -51.31
CA ILE A 126 10.81 -17.94 -50.34
C ILE A 126 12.02 -18.84 -50.00
N PRO A 127 13.26 -18.32 -50.07
CA PRO A 127 14.43 -19.12 -49.74
C PRO A 127 14.38 -19.62 -48.29
N VAL A 128 14.72 -20.89 -48.08
CA VAL A 128 14.88 -21.51 -46.75
C VAL A 128 16.27 -22.12 -46.68
N LEU A 129 16.80 -22.31 -45.47
CA LEU A 129 18.06 -23.04 -45.30
C LEU A 129 17.91 -24.48 -45.82
N GLU A 130 18.99 -25.04 -46.38
CA GLU A 130 19.04 -26.48 -46.63
C GLU A 130 19.03 -27.20 -45.28
N GLY A 131 18.20 -28.22 -45.13
CA GLY A 131 18.11 -28.98 -43.90
C GLY A 131 17.44 -30.33 -44.11
N THR A 132 17.50 -31.16 -43.09
CA THR A 132 16.88 -32.48 -43.06
C THR A 132 15.47 -32.38 -42.47
N GLY A 133 14.66 -33.42 -42.67
CA GLY A 133 13.57 -33.73 -41.73
C GLY A 133 14.13 -34.27 -40.40
N ALA A 134 13.27 -34.87 -39.57
CA ALA A 134 13.75 -35.65 -38.44
C ALA A 134 14.73 -36.74 -38.92
N VAL A 135 15.90 -36.81 -38.30
CA VAL A 135 16.97 -37.75 -38.68
C VAL A 135 17.55 -38.45 -37.47
N ASP A 136 18.08 -39.65 -37.68
CA ASP A 136 18.97 -40.30 -36.71
C ASP A 136 20.42 -39.81 -36.86
N LEU A 137 21.31 -40.24 -35.98
CA LEU A 137 22.72 -39.82 -36.02
C LEU A 137 23.42 -40.25 -37.33
N ALA A 138 23.01 -41.36 -37.94
CA ALA A 138 23.57 -41.83 -39.20
C ALA A 138 23.18 -40.89 -40.36
N GLY A 139 21.91 -40.52 -40.45
CA GLY A 139 21.40 -39.51 -41.39
C GLY A 139 22.02 -38.14 -41.16
N ALA A 140 22.19 -37.72 -39.90
CA ALA A 140 22.87 -36.48 -39.55
C ALA A 140 24.32 -36.45 -40.04
N ARG A 141 25.07 -37.56 -39.88
CA ARG A 141 26.43 -37.69 -40.40
C ARG A 141 26.49 -37.64 -41.92
N ALA A 142 25.51 -38.21 -42.62
CA ALA A 142 25.44 -38.19 -44.07
C ALA A 142 25.14 -36.77 -44.61
N PHE A 143 24.34 -35.98 -43.88
CA PHE A 143 24.04 -34.59 -44.23
C PHE A 143 25.21 -33.62 -43.93
N PHE A 144 26.07 -33.97 -42.97
CA PHE A 144 27.18 -33.11 -42.55
C PHE A 144 28.25 -32.98 -43.64
N THR A 145 28.21 -31.89 -44.41
CA THR A 145 29.29 -31.52 -45.35
C THR A 145 29.92 -30.16 -45.05
N GLY A 146 29.58 -29.56 -43.90
CA GLY A 146 30.01 -28.24 -43.44
C GLY A 146 29.26 -27.86 -42.15
N PRO A 147 29.43 -26.63 -41.62
CA PRO A 147 28.77 -26.20 -40.39
C PRO A 147 27.25 -26.34 -40.45
N VAL A 148 26.67 -26.93 -39.40
CA VAL A 148 25.22 -27.15 -39.26
C VAL A 148 24.74 -26.71 -37.88
N MET A 149 23.46 -26.39 -37.81
CA MET A 149 22.72 -26.24 -36.57
C MET A 149 21.90 -27.51 -36.33
N VAL A 150 22.12 -28.17 -35.20
CA VAL A 150 21.26 -29.28 -34.74
C VAL A 150 20.11 -28.68 -33.94
N LYS A 151 18.87 -28.94 -34.33
CA LYS A 151 17.67 -28.38 -33.71
C LYS A 151 16.68 -29.47 -33.31
N ALA A 152 15.99 -29.28 -32.19
CA ALA A 152 14.85 -30.10 -31.80
C ALA A 152 13.64 -29.81 -32.69
N VAL A 153 12.90 -30.85 -33.10
CA VAL A 153 11.68 -30.69 -33.93
C VAL A 153 10.57 -29.94 -33.15
N ALA A 154 10.41 -30.24 -31.86
CA ALA A 154 9.39 -29.64 -31.00
C ALA A 154 9.90 -28.43 -30.18
N GLY A 155 11.06 -27.85 -30.52
CA GLY A 155 11.72 -26.81 -29.72
C GLY A 155 11.41 -25.37 -30.11
N GLY A 156 11.18 -24.50 -29.12
CA GLY A 156 10.98 -23.05 -29.28
C GLY A 156 11.92 -22.20 -28.41
N GLY A 157 12.13 -20.94 -28.80
CA GLY A 157 12.80 -19.92 -27.96
C GLY A 157 14.29 -20.15 -27.69
N GLY A 158 15.05 -20.67 -28.65
CA GLY A 158 16.52 -20.80 -28.54
C GLY A 158 17.04 -22.02 -27.77
N LYS A 159 16.17 -22.76 -27.07
CA LYS A 159 16.53 -23.96 -26.29
C LYS A 159 16.47 -25.21 -27.19
N GLY A 160 17.42 -26.12 -27.05
CA GLY A 160 17.52 -27.30 -27.91
C GLY A 160 18.08 -27.01 -29.31
N MET A 161 19.01 -26.05 -29.43
CA MET A 161 19.78 -25.81 -30.66
C MET A 161 21.28 -25.83 -30.37
N ARG A 162 22.09 -26.45 -31.24
CA ARG A 162 23.55 -26.52 -31.08
C ARG A 162 24.25 -26.34 -32.42
N GLU A 163 25.16 -25.37 -32.45
CA GLU A 163 26.06 -25.18 -33.59
C GLU A 163 27.13 -26.28 -33.61
N VAL A 164 27.37 -26.85 -34.78
CA VAL A 164 28.36 -27.89 -35.00
C VAL A 164 29.22 -27.50 -36.20
N HIS A 165 30.47 -27.12 -35.94
CA HIS A 165 31.43 -26.75 -36.99
C HIS A 165 32.27 -27.92 -37.48
N ARG A 166 32.50 -28.95 -36.64
CA ARG A 166 33.32 -30.12 -36.97
C ARG A 166 32.49 -31.40 -36.86
N ALA A 167 32.70 -32.33 -37.79
CA ALA A 167 31.96 -33.60 -37.83
C ALA A 167 32.16 -34.47 -36.57
N GLU A 168 33.28 -34.28 -35.86
CA GLU A 168 33.63 -34.97 -34.62
C GLU A 168 32.73 -34.56 -33.45
N ASP A 169 32.24 -33.31 -33.43
CA ASP A 169 31.41 -32.75 -32.36
C ASP A 169 29.92 -33.11 -32.53
N LEU A 170 29.54 -33.56 -33.74
CA LEU A 170 28.15 -33.84 -34.10
C LEU A 170 27.46 -34.85 -33.17
N PRO A 171 28.06 -35.99 -32.78
CA PRO A 171 27.40 -36.96 -31.89
C PRO A 171 27.06 -36.36 -30.53
N ALA A 172 27.99 -35.63 -29.93
CA ALA A 172 27.80 -35.02 -28.62
C ALA A 172 26.74 -33.91 -28.68
N ALA A 173 26.73 -33.08 -29.73
CA ALA A 173 25.72 -32.07 -29.95
C ALA A 173 24.33 -32.68 -30.20
N PHE A 174 24.27 -33.76 -30.98
CA PHE A 174 23.05 -34.50 -31.30
C PHE A 174 22.42 -35.12 -30.04
N ASP A 175 23.21 -35.85 -29.24
CA ASP A 175 22.72 -36.49 -28.02
C ASP A 175 22.26 -35.46 -26.97
N ARG A 176 22.99 -34.35 -26.82
CA ARG A 176 22.57 -33.25 -25.93
C ARG A 176 21.28 -32.60 -26.39
N CYS A 177 21.17 -32.27 -27.68
CA CYS A 177 19.97 -31.66 -28.25
C CYS A 177 18.76 -32.57 -28.07
N ARG A 178 18.92 -33.87 -28.37
CA ARG A 178 17.87 -34.88 -28.16
C ARG A 178 17.48 -35.06 -26.69
N ALA A 179 18.46 -35.10 -25.78
CA ALA A 179 18.19 -35.21 -24.35
C ALA A 179 17.43 -34.00 -23.80
N GLU A 180 17.83 -32.79 -24.21
CA GLU A 180 17.12 -31.55 -23.86
C GLU A 180 15.72 -31.52 -24.45
N ALA A 181 15.54 -31.93 -25.70
CA ALA A 181 14.25 -31.99 -26.35
C ALA A 181 13.29 -33.00 -25.67
N LEU A 182 13.79 -34.18 -25.29
CA LEU A 182 13.03 -35.17 -24.51
C LEU A 182 12.62 -34.61 -23.14
N ALA A 183 13.55 -33.97 -22.44
CA ALA A 183 13.29 -33.43 -21.10
C ALA A 183 12.31 -32.26 -21.13
N ALA A 184 12.37 -31.40 -22.14
CA ALA A 184 11.57 -30.19 -22.23
C ALA A 184 10.21 -30.39 -22.92
N PHE A 185 10.14 -31.25 -23.93
CA PHE A 185 8.97 -31.35 -24.84
C PHE A 185 8.45 -32.79 -25.02
N GLY A 186 9.07 -33.78 -24.37
CA GLY A 186 8.69 -35.20 -24.52
C GLY A 186 8.97 -35.80 -25.91
N ASN A 187 9.55 -35.02 -26.84
CA ASN A 187 9.92 -35.45 -28.18
C ASN A 187 11.43 -35.30 -28.39
N GLY A 188 12.12 -36.41 -28.66
CA GLY A 188 13.57 -36.47 -28.89
C GLY A 188 13.98 -36.37 -30.35
N GLU A 189 13.06 -36.13 -31.27
CA GLU A 189 13.38 -35.95 -32.67
C GLU A 189 14.15 -34.66 -32.90
N VAL A 190 15.23 -34.78 -33.68
CA VAL A 190 16.10 -33.67 -34.05
C VAL A 190 16.29 -33.65 -35.55
N TYR A 191 16.57 -32.46 -36.07
CA TYR A 191 16.86 -32.23 -37.47
C TYR A 191 18.07 -31.30 -37.60
N LEU A 192 18.71 -31.30 -38.77
CA LEU A 192 19.87 -30.47 -39.06
C LEU A 192 19.50 -29.40 -40.10
N GLU A 193 20.01 -28.20 -39.93
CA GLU A 193 20.01 -27.15 -40.95
C GLU A 193 21.42 -26.65 -41.20
N ARG A 194 21.70 -26.14 -42.40
CA ARG A 194 22.94 -25.42 -42.66
C ARG A 194 23.05 -24.21 -41.74
N LEU A 195 24.22 -24.05 -41.14
CA LEU A 195 24.50 -22.88 -40.31
C LEU A 195 24.89 -21.70 -41.20
N LEU A 196 24.16 -20.60 -41.09
CA LEU A 196 24.53 -19.34 -41.73
C LEU A 196 25.35 -18.50 -40.74
N THR A 197 26.67 -18.53 -40.89
CA THR A 197 27.59 -17.82 -39.99
C THR A 197 27.56 -16.31 -40.24
N ARG A 198 27.70 -15.50 -39.18
CA ARG A 198 27.67 -14.03 -39.24
C ARG A 198 26.41 -13.47 -39.91
N ALA A 199 25.29 -14.18 -39.82
CA ALA A 199 24.01 -13.71 -40.31
C ALA A 199 23.41 -12.65 -39.39
N ARG A 200 22.68 -11.69 -39.96
CA ARG A 200 21.81 -10.77 -39.23
C ARG A 200 20.43 -11.39 -39.06
N HIS A 201 19.85 -11.25 -37.87
CA HIS A 201 18.49 -11.68 -37.58
C HIS A 201 17.55 -10.49 -37.83
N ILE A 202 16.84 -10.52 -38.96
CA ILE A 202 15.91 -9.46 -39.35
C ILE A 202 14.48 -9.97 -39.24
N GLU A 203 13.62 -9.14 -38.68
CA GLU A 203 12.21 -9.45 -38.47
C GLU A 203 11.31 -8.46 -39.18
N VAL A 204 10.16 -8.91 -39.67
CA VAL A 204 9.14 -8.05 -40.28
C VAL A 204 7.85 -8.13 -39.46
N GLN A 205 7.37 -6.99 -38.98
CA GLN A 205 6.11 -6.88 -38.22
C GLN A 205 4.92 -6.90 -39.17
N LEU A 206 3.98 -7.78 -38.88
CA LEU A 206 2.69 -7.89 -39.58
C LEU A 206 1.53 -7.41 -38.70
N VAL A 207 0.56 -6.76 -39.34
CA VAL A 207 -0.78 -6.53 -38.81
C VAL A 207 -1.78 -7.02 -39.87
N GLY A 208 -2.46 -8.12 -39.58
CA GLY A 208 -3.18 -8.89 -40.59
C GLY A 208 -2.21 -9.31 -41.70
N THR A 209 -2.50 -8.90 -42.93
CA THR A 209 -1.63 -9.09 -44.10
C THR A 209 -0.74 -7.89 -44.42
N THR A 210 -0.80 -6.81 -43.61
CA THR A 210 -0.05 -5.57 -43.84
C THR A 210 1.30 -5.62 -43.15
N VAL A 211 2.37 -5.26 -43.86
CA VAL A 211 3.71 -5.06 -43.29
C VAL A 211 3.79 -3.67 -42.67
N LEU A 212 4.21 -3.58 -41.42
CA LEU A 212 4.34 -2.32 -40.67
C LEU A 212 5.78 -1.80 -40.60
N GLY A 213 6.78 -2.69 -40.67
CA GLY A 213 8.19 -2.33 -40.59
C GLY A 213 9.07 -3.51 -40.23
N ASP A 214 10.38 -3.27 -40.11
CA ASP A 214 11.37 -4.28 -39.75
C ASP A 214 12.17 -3.95 -38.49
N ARG A 215 12.75 -4.98 -37.89
CA ARG A 215 13.64 -4.91 -36.72
C ARG A 215 14.90 -5.71 -36.98
N ASP A 216 15.99 -5.28 -36.37
CA ASP A 216 17.22 -6.05 -36.25
C ASP A 216 17.35 -6.56 -34.81
N CYS A 217 17.34 -7.89 -34.68
CA CYS A 217 17.44 -8.63 -33.43
C CYS A 217 18.75 -9.45 -33.36
N SER A 218 19.79 -9.02 -34.10
CA SER A 218 21.06 -9.74 -34.21
C SER A 218 21.85 -9.77 -32.90
N LEU A 219 21.65 -8.81 -32.01
CA LEU A 219 22.33 -8.74 -30.71
C LEU A 219 21.66 -9.69 -29.72
N GLN A 220 22.04 -10.96 -29.84
CA GLN A 220 21.56 -12.06 -29.02
C GLN A 220 22.74 -12.80 -28.34
N SER A 221 22.50 -13.37 -27.17
CA SER A 221 23.48 -14.22 -26.46
C SER A 221 22.86 -15.58 -26.21
N GLY A 222 23.52 -16.66 -26.63
CA GLY A 222 22.95 -18.01 -26.58
C GLY A 222 21.57 -18.11 -27.24
N HIS A 223 21.37 -17.36 -28.33
CA HIS A 223 20.11 -17.21 -29.07
C HIS A 223 18.95 -16.56 -28.28
N GLN A 224 19.24 -15.83 -27.20
CA GLN A 224 18.28 -14.95 -26.52
C GLN A 224 18.53 -13.49 -26.94
N LYS A 225 17.48 -12.80 -27.42
CA LYS A 225 17.56 -11.40 -27.85
C LYS A 225 17.85 -10.48 -26.67
N VAL A 226 18.79 -9.56 -26.81
CA VAL A 226 19.22 -8.64 -25.74
C VAL A 226 18.99 -7.18 -26.11
N VAL A 227 19.30 -6.83 -27.36
CA VAL A 227 19.10 -5.49 -27.92
C VAL A 227 18.39 -5.61 -29.26
N GLU A 228 17.33 -4.82 -29.45
CA GLU A 228 16.56 -4.79 -30.69
C GLU A 228 16.51 -3.37 -31.25
N ILE A 229 16.64 -3.24 -32.57
CA ILE A 229 16.72 -1.94 -33.25
C ILE A 229 15.66 -1.88 -34.35
N ALA A 230 14.87 -0.82 -34.39
CA ALA A 230 13.94 -0.54 -35.49
C ALA A 230 14.19 0.87 -36.07
N PRO A 231 14.13 1.05 -37.40
CA PRO A 231 14.21 -0.01 -38.40
C PRO A 231 15.58 -0.73 -38.37
N ALA A 232 15.70 -1.86 -39.06
CA ALA A 232 16.97 -2.58 -39.19
C ALA A 232 18.05 -1.68 -39.84
N PRO A 233 19.19 -1.44 -39.18
CA PRO A 233 20.18 -0.46 -39.67
C PRO A 233 20.92 -0.98 -40.91
N ARG A 234 21.32 -0.08 -41.82
CA ARG A 234 22.18 -0.39 -42.99
C ARG A 234 21.71 -1.58 -43.84
N LEU A 235 20.41 -1.87 -43.88
CA LEU A 235 19.83 -2.87 -44.76
C LEU A 235 19.62 -2.25 -46.14
N ALA A 236 20.19 -2.85 -47.18
CA ALA A 236 20.03 -2.36 -48.56
C ALA A 236 18.53 -2.26 -48.93
N PRO A 237 18.07 -1.18 -49.57
CA PRO A 237 16.65 -0.97 -49.88
C PRO A 237 16.02 -2.16 -50.63
N GLU A 238 16.77 -2.80 -51.52
CA GLU A 238 16.32 -3.94 -52.31
C GLU A 238 16.13 -5.20 -51.45
N VAL A 239 17.03 -5.42 -50.49
CA VAL A 239 16.94 -6.53 -49.53
C VAL A 239 15.75 -6.30 -48.60
N ARG A 240 15.57 -5.07 -48.09
CA ARG A 240 14.42 -4.69 -47.27
C ARG A 240 13.10 -4.93 -48.00
N ALA A 241 12.99 -4.45 -49.24
CA ALA A 241 11.80 -4.65 -50.06
C ALA A 241 11.51 -6.15 -50.27
N SER A 242 12.54 -6.95 -50.53
CA SER A 242 12.39 -8.40 -50.73
C SER A 242 11.94 -9.14 -49.47
N LEU A 243 12.43 -8.74 -48.30
CA LEU A 243 11.99 -9.28 -47.00
C LEU A 243 10.54 -8.92 -46.70
N HIS A 244 10.15 -7.67 -46.95
CA HIS A 244 8.77 -7.20 -46.76
C HIS A 244 7.82 -7.91 -47.72
N GLU A 245 8.19 -8.07 -49.00
CA GLU A 245 7.41 -8.82 -49.97
C GLU A 245 7.26 -10.29 -49.55
N ALA A 246 8.34 -10.94 -49.13
CA ALA A 246 8.30 -12.32 -48.64
C ALA A 246 7.36 -12.47 -47.43
N ALA A 247 7.45 -11.57 -46.45
CA ALA A 247 6.58 -11.57 -45.28
C ALA A 247 5.10 -11.34 -45.65
N ALA A 248 4.82 -10.39 -46.56
CA ALA A 248 3.47 -10.12 -47.04
C ALA A 248 2.87 -11.32 -47.78
N ARG A 249 3.66 -12.05 -48.59
CA ARG A 249 3.21 -13.27 -49.26
C ARG A 249 2.84 -14.38 -48.30
N ILE A 250 3.65 -14.60 -47.25
CA ILE A 250 3.32 -15.58 -46.20
C ILE A 250 2.01 -15.17 -45.51
N ALA A 251 1.90 -13.91 -45.10
CA ALA A 251 0.72 -13.41 -44.42
C ALA A 251 -0.55 -13.55 -45.27
N ALA A 252 -0.47 -13.24 -46.56
CA ALA A 252 -1.59 -13.38 -47.50
C ALA A 252 -1.96 -14.85 -47.77
N ALA A 253 -0.98 -15.76 -47.85
CA ALA A 253 -1.22 -17.16 -48.13
C ALA A 253 -2.00 -17.88 -47.01
N VAL A 254 -1.89 -17.39 -45.78
CA VAL A 254 -2.57 -17.94 -44.60
C VAL A 254 -3.76 -17.11 -44.13
N ASP A 255 -4.12 -16.06 -44.87
CA ASP A 255 -5.12 -15.07 -44.47
C ASP A 255 -4.90 -14.58 -43.01
N HIS A 256 -3.65 -14.18 -42.72
CA HIS A 256 -3.21 -13.88 -41.37
C HIS A 256 -4.07 -12.79 -40.72
N THR A 257 -4.56 -13.05 -39.50
CA THR A 257 -5.33 -12.12 -38.67
C THR A 257 -4.56 -11.72 -37.42
N GLY A 258 -4.83 -10.55 -36.85
CA GLY A 258 -4.15 -10.08 -35.63
C GLY A 258 -2.77 -9.50 -35.91
N VAL A 259 -1.79 -9.76 -35.05
CA VAL A 259 -0.39 -9.31 -35.20
C VAL A 259 0.55 -10.50 -35.16
N GLY A 260 1.63 -10.43 -35.92
CA GLY A 260 2.62 -11.51 -35.98
C GLY A 260 3.94 -11.01 -36.55
N THR A 261 4.96 -11.86 -36.51
CA THR A 261 6.29 -11.54 -37.02
C THR A 261 6.80 -12.64 -37.93
N ILE A 262 7.40 -12.27 -39.05
CA ILE A 262 8.20 -13.18 -39.88
C ILE A 262 9.68 -12.91 -39.62
N GLU A 263 10.42 -13.94 -39.23
CA GLU A 263 11.85 -13.89 -38.94
C GLU A 263 12.67 -14.40 -40.12
N PHE A 264 13.78 -13.72 -40.42
CA PHE A 264 14.70 -14.03 -41.48
C PHE A 264 16.15 -13.99 -40.99
N LEU A 265 17.01 -14.78 -41.63
CA LEU A 265 18.46 -14.61 -41.55
C LEU A 265 18.97 -13.96 -42.83
N VAL A 266 19.74 -12.89 -42.70
CA VAL A 266 20.35 -12.16 -43.82
C VAL A 266 21.86 -12.34 -43.75
N SER A 267 22.47 -12.88 -44.80
CA SER A 267 23.92 -13.03 -44.90
C SER A 267 24.61 -11.70 -45.25
N PRO A 268 25.94 -11.59 -45.01
CA PRO A 268 26.69 -10.38 -45.30
C PRO A 268 26.62 -9.89 -46.76
N ASP A 269 26.35 -10.78 -47.72
CA ASP A 269 26.18 -10.47 -49.15
C ASP A 269 24.74 -10.05 -49.53
N GLY A 270 23.83 -9.99 -48.56
CA GLY A 270 22.45 -9.55 -48.74
C GLY A 270 21.47 -10.65 -49.16
N ALA A 271 21.92 -11.91 -49.32
CA ALA A 271 20.99 -13.02 -49.47
C ALA A 271 20.23 -13.24 -48.15
N PHE A 272 18.98 -13.69 -48.23
CA PHE A 272 18.17 -13.96 -47.04
C PHE A 272 17.47 -15.31 -47.14
N VAL A 273 17.16 -15.87 -45.98
CA VAL A 273 16.39 -17.10 -45.82
C VAL A 273 15.34 -16.91 -44.73
N PHE A 274 14.16 -17.48 -44.94
CA PHE A 274 13.12 -17.59 -43.92
C PHE A 274 13.62 -18.45 -42.76
N LEU A 275 13.43 -17.95 -41.54
CA LEU A 275 13.79 -18.64 -40.30
C LEU A 275 12.55 -19.27 -39.67
N GLU A 276 11.59 -18.45 -39.25
CA GLU A 276 10.32 -18.90 -38.67
C GLU A 276 9.26 -17.79 -38.71
N ALA A 277 8.03 -18.15 -38.35
CA ALA A 277 6.92 -17.21 -38.17
C ALA A 277 6.44 -17.29 -36.72
N ASN A 278 6.21 -16.13 -36.10
CA ASN A 278 5.72 -16.02 -34.73
C ASN A 278 4.31 -15.39 -34.79
N PRO A 279 3.23 -16.19 -34.73
CA PRO A 279 1.86 -15.73 -34.87
C PRO A 279 1.32 -15.09 -33.57
N ARG A 280 2.10 -14.17 -32.98
CA ARG A 280 1.80 -13.48 -31.72
C ARG A 280 2.47 -12.11 -31.66
N LEU A 281 2.10 -11.32 -30.65
CA LEU A 281 2.88 -10.15 -30.25
C LEU A 281 4.28 -10.59 -29.80
N GLN A 282 5.31 -9.80 -30.12
CA GLN A 282 6.67 -10.03 -29.63
C GLN A 282 7.04 -9.02 -28.53
N VAL A 283 8.05 -9.36 -27.73
CA VAL A 283 8.49 -8.54 -26.58
C VAL A 283 8.93 -7.15 -27.04
N GLU A 284 9.66 -7.14 -28.15
CA GLU A 284 10.26 -6.04 -28.90
C GLU A 284 9.29 -5.31 -29.84
N HIS A 285 7.98 -5.56 -29.76
CA HIS A 285 6.99 -4.79 -30.52
C HIS A 285 7.11 -3.27 -30.26
N THR A 286 7.60 -2.89 -29.07
CA THR A 286 7.75 -1.50 -28.64
C THR A 286 8.62 -0.66 -29.57
N VAL A 287 9.71 -1.20 -30.14
CA VAL A 287 10.53 -0.44 -31.09
C VAL A 287 9.77 -0.15 -32.38
N THR A 288 8.89 -1.07 -32.82
CA THR A 288 8.00 -0.84 -33.95
C THR A 288 6.94 0.23 -33.61
N GLU A 289 6.37 0.19 -32.40
CA GLU A 289 5.42 1.24 -31.96
C GLU A 289 6.08 2.62 -31.95
N GLU A 290 7.31 2.76 -31.46
CA GLU A 290 8.01 4.05 -31.40
C GLU A 290 8.31 4.63 -32.80
N VAL A 291 8.68 3.79 -33.77
CA VAL A 291 9.03 4.27 -35.12
C VAL A 291 7.83 4.41 -36.07
N THR A 292 6.68 3.79 -35.76
CA THR A 292 5.47 3.90 -36.59
C THR A 292 4.38 4.78 -35.95
N GLY A 293 4.37 4.88 -34.63
CA GLY A 293 3.29 5.49 -33.84
C GLY A 293 2.04 4.61 -33.72
N VAL A 294 2.06 3.37 -34.21
CA VAL A 294 0.93 2.43 -34.11
C VAL A 294 1.00 1.68 -32.78
N ASP A 295 -0.03 1.81 -31.94
CA ASP A 295 -0.20 0.99 -30.74
C ASP A 295 -0.66 -0.42 -31.15
N LEU A 296 0.23 -1.40 -31.03
CA LEU A 296 0.01 -2.75 -31.52
C LEU A 296 -0.96 -3.54 -30.65
N VAL A 297 -0.98 -3.32 -29.33
CA VAL A 297 -1.97 -3.96 -28.45
C VAL A 297 -3.36 -3.40 -28.71
N ARG A 298 -3.48 -2.08 -28.90
CA ARG A 298 -4.75 -1.45 -29.28
C ARG A 298 -5.23 -2.01 -30.61
N THR A 299 -4.33 -2.17 -31.56
CA THR A 299 -4.60 -2.76 -32.87
C THR A 299 -5.10 -4.19 -32.75
N GLN A 300 -4.48 -5.03 -31.92
CA GLN A 300 -4.96 -6.39 -31.62
C GLN A 300 -6.40 -6.38 -31.07
N LEU A 301 -6.69 -5.50 -30.12
CA LEU A 301 -8.03 -5.42 -29.51
C LEU A 301 -9.09 -4.89 -30.49
N VAL A 302 -8.73 -3.94 -31.36
CA VAL A 302 -9.63 -3.46 -32.43
C VAL A 302 -9.94 -4.56 -33.43
N LEU A 303 -8.92 -5.32 -33.87
CA LEU A 303 -9.08 -6.46 -34.77
C LEU A 303 -9.94 -7.57 -34.14
N ALA A 304 -9.67 -7.92 -32.88
CA ALA A 304 -10.46 -8.91 -32.13
C ALA A 304 -11.92 -8.50 -31.97
N ALA A 305 -12.21 -7.21 -31.85
CA ALA A 305 -13.58 -6.68 -31.83
C ALA A 305 -14.25 -6.62 -33.22
N GLY A 306 -13.58 -7.09 -34.29
CA GLY A 306 -14.07 -7.04 -35.67
C GLY A 306 -13.94 -5.67 -36.35
N GLY A 307 -13.19 -4.74 -35.75
CA GLY A 307 -12.93 -3.41 -36.28
C GLY A 307 -11.80 -3.38 -37.32
N ARG A 308 -11.63 -2.22 -37.96
CA ARG A 308 -10.49 -1.95 -38.85
C ARG A 308 -9.54 -0.98 -38.16
N PRO A 309 -8.28 -1.39 -37.86
CA PRO A 309 -7.32 -0.50 -37.23
C PRO A 309 -6.83 0.58 -38.20
N ASP A 310 -6.48 1.75 -37.66
CA ASP A 310 -5.77 2.77 -38.42
C ASP A 310 -4.28 2.42 -38.44
N LEU A 311 -3.79 2.07 -39.63
CA LEU A 311 -2.39 1.71 -39.87
C LEU A 311 -1.63 2.82 -40.60
N ALA A 312 -2.23 4.00 -40.75
CA ALA A 312 -1.53 5.15 -41.29
C ALA A 312 -0.38 5.54 -40.35
N HIS A 313 0.84 5.35 -40.83
CA HIS A 313 2.06 5.66 -40.08
C HIS A 313 2.97 6.57 -40.90
N HIS A 314 3.90 7.20 -40.18
CA HIS A 314 5.06 7.87 -40.77
C HIS A 314 6.29 7.16 -40.22
N ASP A 315 7.28 6.88 -41.06
CA ASP A 315 8.57 6.37 -40.59
C ASP A 315 9.24 7.45 -39.72
N ARG A 316 9.22 7.24 -38.41
CA ARG A 316 9.74 8.17 -37.39
C ARG A 316 11.08 7.67 -36.88
N GLY A 317 12.16 8.13 -37.50
CA GLY A 317 13.52 7.98 -36.97
C GLY A 317 13.92 6.54 -36.64
N CYS A 318 14.50 6.32 -35.46
CA CYS A 318 15.03 5.04 -35.01
C CYS A 318 14.74 4.82 -33.51
N ALA A 319 14.45 3.58 -33.14
CA ALA A 319 14.28 3.14 -31.76
C ALA A 319 15.21 1.96 -31.43
N VAL A 320 15.73 1.96 -30.21
CA VAL A 320 16.56 0.89 -29.63
C VAL A 320 15.89 0.41 -28.35
N GLN A 321 15.65 -0.89 -28.23
CA GLN A 321 15.23 -1.51 -26.99
C GLN A 321 16.39 -2.28 -26.36
N LEU A 322 16.51 -2.17 -25.04
CA LEU A 322 17.41 -2.98 -24.22
C LEU A 322 16.60 -3.77 -23.20
N ARG A 323 16.83 -5.09 -23.15
CA ARG A 323 16.21 -5.99 -22.16
C ARG A 323 17.03 -5.99 -20.87
N ILE A 324 16.44 -5.45 -19.81
CA ILE A 324 17.02 -5.48 -18.46
C ILE A 324 16.54 -6.75 -17.78
N THR A 325 17.45 -7.68 -17.50
CA THR A 325 17.16 -8.99 -16.92
C THR A 325 17.75 -9.15 -15.52
N LEU A 326 17.09 -10.00 -14.73
CA LEU A 326 17.52 -10.42 -13.41
C LEU A 326 18.69 -11.39 -13.49
N GLY A 327 19.71 -11.21 -12.65
CA GLY A 327 20.83 -12.15 -12.51
C GLY A 327 20.53 -13.30 -11.53
N SER A 328 19.80 -13.03 -10.46
CA SER A 328 19.39 -14.02 -9.45
C SER A 328 18.15 -13.55 -8.69
N ALA A 329 17.41 -14.48 -8.10
CA ALA A 329 16.25 -14.16 -7.26
C ALA A 329 16.61 -13.21 -6.10
N GLY A 330 15.64 -12.41 -5.68
CA GLY A 330 15.77 -11.50 -4.54
C GLY A 330 14.65 -10.44 -4.51
N THR A 331 14.82 -9.41 -3.68
CA THR A 331 13.83 -8.33 -3.55
C THR A 331 14.41 -7.04 -4.10
N VAL A 332 13.72 -6.43 -5.06
CA VAL A 332 14.08 -5.13 -5.60
C VAL A 332 13.83 -4.07 -4.53
N THR A 333 14.88 -3.53 -3.91
CA THR A 333 14.77 -2.53 -2.84
C THR A 333 14.65 -1.11 -3.39
N VAL A 334 15.34 -0.83 -4.50
CA VAL A 334 15.22 0.42 -5.25
C VAL A 334 14.94 0.07 -6.71
N PHE A 335 13.92 0.71 -7.27
CA PHE A 335 13.64 0.64 -8.70
C PHE A 335 13.40 2.06 -9.21
N GLN A 336 14.39 2.61 -9.91
CA GLN A 336 14.35 3.95 -10.48
C GLN A 336 14.63 3.85 -11.98
N PRO A 337 13.57 3.75 -12.81
CA PRO A 337 13.74 3.69 -14.26
C PRO A 337 14.21 5.03 -14.82
N ALA A 338 14.87 4.97 -15.98
CA ALA A 338 15.20 6.17 -16.76
C ALA A 338 13.93 6.87 -17.28
N THR A 339 13.98 8.19 -17.44
CA THR A 339 12.83 8.99 -17.92
C THR A 339 13.27 10.07 -18.91
N GLY A 340 12.31 10.79 -19.50
CA GLY A 340 12.57 11.95 -20.37
C GLY A 340 12.15 11.75 -21.83
N PRO A 341 12.30 12.78 -22.69
CA PRO A 341 11.79 12.75 -24.06
C PRO A 341 12.43 11.65 -24.92
N GLY A 342 11.59 10.78 -25.49
CA GLY A 342 12.01 9.63 -26.29
C GLY A 342 12.66 8.52 -25.46
N VAL A 343 12.35 8.43 -24.17
CA VAL A 343 12.69 7.30 -23.30
C VAL A 343 11.38 6.71 -22.76
N ARG A 344 11.12 5.45 -23.09
CA ARG A 344 9.99 4.65 -22.64
C ARG A 344 10.50 3.46 -21.83
N VAL A 345 9.82 3.13 -20.74
CA VAL A 345 10.13 1.94 -19.93
C VAL A 345 8.87 1.14 -19.70
N ASP A 346 8.87 -0.08 -20.24
CA ASP A 346 7.82 -1.06 -20.03
C ASP A 346 8.32 -2.09 -19.02
N THR A 347 7.64 -2.22 -17.88
CA THR A 347 8.12 -3.04 -16.75
C THR A 347 6.98 -3.49 -15.85
N HIS A 348 7.23 -4.56 -15.09
CA HIS A 348 6.38 -5.01 -14.00
C HIS A 348 7.05 -4.84 -12.61
N ALA A 349 8.27 -4.33 -12.57
CA ALA A 349 9.04 -4.16 -11.35
C ALA A 349 8.73 -2.84 -10.65
N PHE A 350 8.85 -2.83 -9.32
CA PHE A 350 8.68 -1.67 -8.46
C PHE A 350 9.44 -1.89 -7.14
N GLY A 351 9.65 -0.83 -6.35
CA GLY A 351 10.28 -0.97 -5.03
C GLY A 351 9.49 -1.89 -4.09
N GLY A 352 10.12 -2.95 -3.61
CA GLY A 352 9.52 -4.03 -2.83
C GLY A 352 9.09 -5.25 -3.64
N TYR A 353 9.27 -5.25 -4.98
CA TYR A 353 8.95 -6.40 -5.82
C TYR A 353 9.87 -7.59 -5.54
N ARG A 354 9.29 -8.77 -5.31
CA ARG A 354 10.03 -10.03 -5.13
C ARG A 354 10.22 -10.70 -6.49
N ALA A 355 11.45 -10.66 -7.00
CA ALA A 355 11.82 -11.31 -8.24
C ALA A 355 12.27 -12.75 -7.93
N GLY A 356 11.48 -13.73 -8.37
CA GLY A 356 11.81 -15.16 -8.25
C GLY A 356 12.63 -15.67 -9.44
N ASP A 357 13.08 -16.93 -9.35
CA ASP A 357 13.82 -17.66 -10.40
C ASP A 357 12.92 -18.62 -11.22
N ARG A 358 11.64 -18.74 -10.84
CA ARG A 358 10.65 -19.63 -11.50
C ARG A 358 10.10 -19.09 -12.82
N PHE A 359 10.26 -17.80 -13.09
CA PHE A 359 9.73 -17.13 -14.30
C PHE A 359 10.86 -16.54 -15.15
N ASP A 360 10.50 -16.02 -16.31
CA ASP A 360 11.42 -15.30 -17.18
C ASP A 360 12.13 -14.15 -16.45
N ALA A 361 13.42 -13.98 -16.73
CA ALA A 361 14.27 -13.02 -16.04
C ALA A 361 14.05 -11.56 -16.47
N LEU A 362 13.27 -11.27 -17.51
CA LEU A 362 13.02 -9.91 -17.99
C LEU A 362 12.33 -9.06 -16.93
N LEU A 363 13.07 -8.09 -16.38
CA LEU A 363 12.58 -7.17 -15.36
C LEU A 363 11.96 -5.92 -15.99
N ALA A 364 12.60 -5.36 -17.01
CA ALA A 364 12.17 -4.16 -17.71
C ALA A 364 12.68 -4.11 -19.16
N LYS A 365 11.98 -3.37 -20.01
CA LYS A 365 12.39 -3.02 -21.37
C LYS A 365 12.64 -1.52 -21.41
N LEU A 366 13.88 -1.11 -21.64
CA LEU A 366 14.24 0.29 -21.86
C LEU A 366 14.21 0.56 -23.36
N VAL A 367 13.28 1.39 -23.81
CA VAL A 367 13.07 1.72 -25.22
C VAL A 367 13.42 3.19 -25.45
N VAL A 368 14.28 3.45 -26.43
CA VAL A 368 14.84 4.77 -26.66
C VAL A 368 14.66 5.16 -28.11
N HIS A 369 13.95 6.26 -28.35
CA HIS A 369 13.63 6.78 -29.68
C HIS A 369 14.37 8.10 -29.98
N ALA A 370 14.83 8.25 -31.22
CA ALA A 370 15.43 9.47 -31.75
C ALA A 370 15.31 9.54 -33.28
N ASP A 371 15.79 10.64 -33.90
CA ASP A 371 15.73 10.85 -35.34
C ASP A 371 16.62 9.90 -36.15
N ASP A 372 17.70 9.40 -35.54
CA ASP A 372 18.69 8.50 -36.13
C ASP A 372 19.29 7.55 -35.08
N LEU A 373 19.93 6.47 -35.54
CA LEU A 373 20.49 5.43 -34.66
C LEU A 373 21.60 5.95 -33.74
N ASP A 374 22.50 6.81 -34.22
CA ASP A 374 23.60 7.34 -33.39
C ASP A 374 23.05 8.18 -32.22
N THR A 375 22.02 8.98 -32.50
CA THR A 375 21.31 9.76 -31.50
C THR A 375 20.53 8.87 -30.54
N ALA A 376 19.89 7.79 -31.02
CA ALA A 376 19.21 6.82 -30.16
C ALA A 376 20.21 6.10 -29.23
N LEU A 377 21.36 5.64 -29.73
CA LEU A 377 22.41 4.98 -28.94
C LEU A 377 23.04 5.92 -27.91
N ARG A 378 23.33 7.19 -28.26
CA ARG A 378 23.80 8.19 -27.28
C ARG A 378 22.77 8.43 -26.18
N LYS A 379 21.48 8.52 -26.54
CA LYS A 379 20.40 8.69 -25.57
C LYS A 379 20.24 7.44 -24.69
N ALA A 380 20.43 6.24 -25.26
CA ALA A 380 20.39 4.98 -24.53
C ALA A 380 21.52 4.84 -23.50
N ARG A 381 22.75 5.27 -23.82
CA ARG A 381 23.86 5.33 -22.85
C ARG A 381 23.50 6.19 -21.65
N ARG A 382 22.94 7.38 -21.88
CA ARG A 382 22.48 8.26 -20.79
C ARG A 382 21.36 7.62 -19.97
N ALA A 383 20.35 7.04 -20.64
CA ALA A 383 19.25 6.38 -19.96
C ALA A 383 19.72 5.20 -19.09
N LEU A 384 20.65 4.37 -19.57
CA LEU A 384 21.24 3.29 -18.75
C LEU A 384 22.02 3.80 -17.53
N ALA A 385 22.66 4.97 -17.64
CA ALA A 385 23.37 5.57 -16.51
C ALA A 385 22.40 6.09 -15.41
N GLU A 386 21.22 6.54 -15.81
CA GLU A 386 20.14 6.97 -14.90
C GLU A 386 19.33 5.80 -14.33
N PHE A 387 19.29 4.66 -15.04
CA PHE A 387 18.54 3.48 -14.62
C PHE A 387 19.22 2.79 -13.43
N ARG A 388 18.52 2.76 -12.29
CA ARG A 388 19.01 2.15 -11.05
C ARG A 388 18.07 1.06 -10.53
N VAL A 389 18.65 -0.11 -10.26
CA VAL A 389 18.00 -1.25 -9.63
C VAL A 389 18.91 -1.74 -8.51
N ASP A 390 18.43 -1.70 -7.27
CA ASP A 390 19.16 -2.21 -6.10
C ASP A 390 18.39 -3.38 -5.47
N GLY A 391 19.10 -4.22 -4.71
CA GLY A 391 18.55 -5.36 -3.98
C GLY A 391 18.56 -6.68 -4.76
N VAL A 392 18.79 -6.63 -6.07
CA VAL A 392 18.99 -7.80 -6.95
C VAL A 392 20.08 -7.52 -7.99
N PRO A 393 20.88 -8.52 -8.39
CA PRO A 393 21.80 -8.36 -9.52
C PRO A 393 21.02 -8.29 -10.84
N THR A 394 21.52 -7.53 -11.79
CA THR A 394 20.93 -7.37 -13.13
C THR A 394 22.02 -7.34 -14.21
N ASN A 395 21.63 -7.49 -15.48
CA ASN A 395 22.53 -7.33 -16.63
C ASN A 395 22.86 -5.85 -16.98
N LEU A 396 22.48 -4.86 -16.16
CA LEU A 396 22.76 -3.44 -16.42
C LEU A 396 24.24 -3.13 -16.68
N PRO A 397 25.22 -3.69 -15.94
CA PRO A 397 26.64 -3.46 -16.23
C PRO A 397 27.04 -3.93 -17.62
N PHE A 398 26.55 -5.10 -18.03
CA PHE A 398 26.79 -5.65 -19.37
C PHE A 398 26.20 -4.76 -20.47
N LEU A 399 24.96 -4.29 -20.31
CA LEU A 399 24.32 -3.39 -21.29
C LEU A 399 25.09 -2.07 -21.44
N ARG A 400 25.65 -1.54 -20.34
CA ARG A 400 26.48 -0.32 -20.37
C ARG A 400 27.77 -0.55 -21.16
N ASP A 401 28.49 -1.65 -20.92
CA ASP A 401 29.69 -2.00 -21.72
C ASP A 401 29.36 -2.22 -23.19
N LEU A 402 28.26 -2.92 -23.47
CA LEU A 402 27.83 -3.23 -24.83
C LEU A 402 27.57 -1.96 -25.65
N LEU A 403 26.92 -0.95 -25.05
CA LEU A 403 26.64 0.30 -25.75
C LEU A 403 27.90 1.13 -26.07
N GLU A 404 29.06 0.86 -25.47
CA GLU A 404 30.31 1.54 -25.85
C GLU A 404 30.91 0.99 -27.16
N ARG A 405 30.34 -0.09 -27.70
CA ARG A 405 30.78 -0.73 -28.95
C ARG A 405 29.99 -0.23 -30.15
N ASP A 406 30.52 -0.46 -31.36
CA ASP A 406 29.78 -0.23 -32.60
C ASP A 406 28.81 -1.39 -32.84
N LEU A 407 27.51 -1.09 -32.75
CA LEU A 407 26.43 -2.05 -32.90
C LEU A 407 25.87 -2.11 -34.33
N THR A 408 26.36 -1.27 -35.24
CA THR A 408 25.76 -1.13 -36.57
C THR A 408 26.04 -2.30 -37.50
N ASP A 409 27.06 -3.13 -37.21
CA ASP A 409 27.45 -4.34 -37.98
C ASP A 409 27.25 -5.64 -37.20
N ALA A 410 26.41 -5.59 -36.16
CA ALA A 410 26.18 -6.76 -35.32
C ALA A 410 25.54 -7.90 -36.13
N HIS A 411 26.03 -9.11 -35.88
CA HIS A 411 25.45 -10.37 -36.36
C HIS A 411 25.10 -11.25 -35.17
N THR A 412 24.38 -12.34 -35.43
CA THR A 412 23.88 -13.30 -34.43
C THR A 412 24.92 -13.87 -33.48
N GLY A 413 26.18 -13.98 -33.88
CA GLY A 413 27.32 -14.36 -33.02
C GLY A 413 28.10 -13.20 -32.36
N PHE A 414 27.70 -11.94 -32.55
CA PHE A 414 28.50 -10.77 -32.14
C PHE A 414 28.72 -10.74 -30.61
N LEU A 415 27.69 -11.03 -29.82
CA LEU A 415 27.81 -11.06 -28.35
C LEU A 415 28.62 -12.26 -27.86
N ASP A 416 28.54 -13.39 -28.55
CA ASP A 416 29.27 -14.61 -28.20
C ASP A 416 30.77 -14.54 -28.61
N GLU A 417 31.10 -13.68 -29.59
CA GLU A 417 32.49 -13.35 -30.00
C GLU A 417 33.16 -12.32 -29.06
N LEU A 418 32.38 -11.62 -28.22
CA LEU A 418 32.97 -10.71 -27.25
C LEU A 418 33.89 -11.53 -26.32
N PRO A 419 35.12 -11.06 -26.05
CA PRO A 419 35.99 -11.76 -25.13
C PRO A 419 35.22 -11.94 -23.83
N ALA A 420 35.01 -13.20 -23.45
CA ALA A 420 34.59 -13.52 -22.10
C ALA A 420 35.50 -12.72 -21.16
N PRO A 421 34.96 -12.10 -20.08
CA PRO A 421 35.81 -11.44 -19.09
C PRO A 421 36.95 -12.42 -18.77
N PRO A 422 38.22 -12.00 -18.90
CA PRO A 422 39.34 -12.91 -19.12
C PRO A 422 39.30 -14.08 -18.14
N THR A 423 39.48 -15.32 -18.61
CA THR A 423 39.51 -16.55 -17.80
C THR A 423 40.91 -17.17 -17.81
N GLY A 424 41.93 -16.42 -17.42
CA GLY A 424 43.22 -16.98 -17.02
C GLY A 424 43.12 -17.63 -15.63
N ASP A 425 43.68 -18.83 -15.48
CA ASP A 425 43.82 -19.55 -14.21
C ASP A 425 44.76 -18.76 -13.28
N GLY A 426 44.14 -18.04 -12.35
CA GLY A 426 44.82 -17.24 -11.35
C GLY A 426 43.82 -16.34 -10.61
N PRO A 427 44.13 -15.95 -9.37
CA PRO A 427 43.28 -15.06 -8.57
C PRO A 427 43.03 -13.72 -9.28
N ARG A 428 41.78 -13.28 -9.24
CA ARG A 428 41.27 -12.10 -9.96
C ARG A 428 40.79 -11.05 -9.00
N SER A 429 40.80 -9.81 -9.46
CA SER A 429 40.19 -8.73 -8.71
C SER A 429 38.68 -8.96 -8.65
N PRO A 430 38.07 -9.16 -7.47
CA PRO A 430 36.61 -9.31 -7.36
C PRO A 430 35.89 -7.96 -7.52
N VAL A 431 36.63 -6.88 -7.67
CA VAL A 431 36.12 -5.51 -7.74
C VAL A 431 36.94 -4.67 -8.72
N HIS A 432 36.36 -3.61 -9.25
CA HIS A 432 37.12 -2.56 -9.91
C HIS A 432 37.74 -1.63 -8.85
N GLY A 433 39.07 -1.48 -8.82
CA GLY A 433 39.74 -0.67 -7.82
C GLY A 433 41.22 -0.45 -8.11
N THR A 434 41.92 0.22 -7.20
CA THR A 434 43.35 0.49 -7.29
C THR A 434 44.10 -0.48 -6.38
N VAL A 435 45.14 -1.15 -6.89
CA VAL A 435 46.01 -1.98 -6.05
C VAL A 435 46.76 -1.09 -5.07
N VAL A 436 46.56 -1.27 -3.77
CA VAL A 436 47.17 -0.44 -2.71
C VAL A 436 48.30 -1.16 -1.97
N ALA A 437 48.33 -2.49 -2.00
CA ALA A 437 49.45 -3.28 -1.49
C ALA A 437 49.61 -4.59 -2.28
N VAL A 438 50.84 -5.05 -2.40
CA VAL A 438 51.20 -6.37 -2.93
C VAL A 438 52.14 -7.01 -1.93
N GLU A 439 51.68 -8.09 -1.29
CA GLU A 439 52.40 -8.80 -0.24
C GLU A 439 52.66 -10.26 -0.67
N PRO A 440 53.61 -10.97 -0.03
CA PRO A 440 53.85 -12.38 -0.35
C PRO A 440 52.57 -13.21 -0.15
N GLY A 441 51.98 -13.68 -1.25
CA GLY A 441 50.76 -14.47 -1.23
C GLY A 441 49.45 -13.70 -1.26
N GLU A 442 49.45 -12.36 -1.25
CA GLU A 442 48.22 -11.54 -1.26
C GLU A 442 48.36 -10.24 -2.07
N VAL A 443 47.25 -9.78 -2.66
CA VAL A 443 47.13 -8.47 -3.33
C VAL A 443 45.95 -7.72 -2.73
N VAL A 444 46.15 -6.45 -2.35
CA VAL A 444 45.09 -5.61 -1.76
C VAL A 444 44.61 -4.60 -2.78
N VAL A 445 43.32 -4.66 -3.14
CA VAL A 445 42.68 -3.72 -4.08
C VAL A 445 41.72 -2.81 -3.32
N GLU A 446 41.91 -1.49 -3.43
CA GLU A 446 41.02 -0.47 -2.88
C GLU A 446 39.97 -0.07 -3.91
N ALA A 447 38.70 -0.36 -3.61
CA ALA A 447 37.55 0.04 -4.41
C ALA A 447 36.58 0.82 -3.53
N MET A 448 36.16 2.01 -3.98
CA MET A 448 35.19 2.85 -3.27
C MET A 448 35.49 3.05 -1.75
N LYS A 449 36.77 3.22 -1.39
CA LYS A 449 37.29 3.37 -0.01
C LYS A 449 37.27 2.10 0.88
N MET A 450 37.06 0.92 0.29
CA MET A 450 37.18 -0.37 0.97
C MET A 450 38.35 -1.16 0.40
N GLN A 451 39.13 -1.81 1.26
CA GLN A 451 40.25 -2.66 0.86
C GLN A 451 39.79 -4.11 0.75
N HIS A 452 40.08 -4.73 -0.39
CA HIS A 452 39.83 -6.13 -0.67
C HIS A 452 41.15 -6.87 -0.69
N VAL A 453 41.41 -7.68 0.34
CA VAL A 453 42.58 -8.55 0.42
C VAL A 453 42.29 -9.81 -0.40
N ILE A 454 43.11 -10.06 -1.41
CA ILE A 454 42.90 -11.15 -2.37
C ILE A 454 44.10 -12.09 -2.27
N ALA A 455 43.87 -13.29 -1.76
CA ALA A 455 44.89 -14.32 -1.70
C ALA A 455 45.32 -14.72 -3.12
N VAL A 456 46.61 -14.55 -3.39
CA VAL A 456 47.26 -14.98 -4.63
C VAL A 456 48.14 -16.23 -4.47
N GLY A 457 48.42 -16.64 -3.23
CA GLY A 457 49.20 -17.84 -2.91
C GLY A 457 50.60 -17.82 -3.54
N ASP A 458 51.05 -18.96 -4.05
CA ASP A 458 52.35 -19.06 -4.74
C ASP A 458 52.31 -18.53 -6.20
N GLY A 459 51.20 -17.90 -6.60
CA GLY A 459 50.98 -17.34 -7.93
C GLY A 459 51.93 -16.19 -8.26
N ARG A 460 52.36 -16.10 -9.53
CA ARG A 460 53.20 -15.00 -10.00
C ARG A 460 52.35 -13.74 -10.14
N VAL A 461 52.50 -12.77 -9.22
CA VAL A 461 51.73 -11.51 -9.25
C VAL A 461 51.96 -10.76 -10.57
N LEU A 462 50.85 -10.32 -11.18
CA LEU A 462 50.78 -9.65 -12.48
C LEU A 462 50.56 -8.14 -12.40
N VAL A 463 50.26 -7.62 -11.20
CA VAL A 463 49.92 -6.22 -10.95
C VAL A 463 50.87 -5.57 -9.94
N ALA A 464 51.00 -4.24 -9.97
CA ALA A 464 51.82 -3.46 -9.05
C ALA A 464 50.96 -2.49 -8.22
N VAL A 465 51.51 -2.05 -7.07
CA VAL A 465 50.88 -0.99 -6.27
C VAL A 465 50.73 0.28 -7.11
N GLY A 466 49.52 0.82 -7.16
CA GLY A 466 49.12 1.96 -7.99
C GLY A 466 48.37 1.59 -9.26
N ASP A 467 48.37 0.32 -9.68
CA ASP A 467 47.63 -0.12 -10.86
C ASP A 467 46.12 -0.08 -10.62
N THR A 468 45.38 0.41 -11.62
CA THR A 468 43.91 0.31 -11.62
C THR A 468 43.51 -1.00 -12.29
N VAL A 469 42.82 -1.85 -11.54
CA VAL A 469 42.36 -3.17 -11.98
C VAL A 469 40.84 -3.15 -12.11
N ALA A 470 40.33 -3.71 -13.21
CA ALA A 470 38.90 -3.91 -13.38
C ALA A 470 38.41 -5.14 -12.60
N GLU A 471 37.11 -5.21 -12.34
CA GLU A 471 36.50 -6.43 -11.82
C GLU A 471 36.73 -7.58 -12.82
N GLY A 472 37.18 -8.71 -12.30
CA GLY A 472 37.62 -9.85 -13.09
C GLY A 472 39.02 -9.72 -13.69
N ALA A 473 39.78 -8.63 -13.47
CA ALA A 473 41.15 -8.52 -13.98
C ALA A 473 42.09 -9.54 -13.28
N PRO A 474 43.00 -10.19 -14.01
CA PRO A 474 43.95 -11.13 -13.42
C PRO A 474 44.96 -10.41 -12.52
N LEU A 475 45.10 -10.87 -11.27
CA LEU A 475 46.05 -10.31 -10.30
C LEU A 475 47.34 -11.13 -10.20
N ALA A 476 47.27 -12.43 -10.48
CA ALA A 476 48.42 -13.33 -10.53
C ALA A 476 48.23 -14.40 -11.62
N GLU A 477 49.33 -14.98 -12.09
CA GLU A 477 49.38 -16.12 -13.03
C GLU A 477 49.75 -17.40 -12.26
N GLY A 478 48.87 -18.40 -12.27
CA GLY A 478 48.98 -19.57 -11.39
C GLY A 478 48.68 -19.25 -9.92
N GLY A 479 48.64 -20.29 -9.08
CA GLY A 479 48.27 -20.21 -7.66
C GLY A 479 46.88 -20.81 -7.39
N THR A 480 46.73 -21.51 -6.27
CA THR A 480 45.43 -22.04 -5.83
C THR A 480 44.59 -20.91 -5.24
N THR A 481 43.34 -20.79 -5.69
CA THR A 481 42.27 -20.16 -4.89
C THR A 481 41.97 -21.08 -3.71
N ALA A 482 42.85 -21.12 -2.72
CA ALA A 482 42.50 -21.63 -1.41
C ALA A 482 41.59 -20.60 -0.73
N ALA A 483 40.34 -20.50 -1.17
CA ALA A 483 39.27 -20.04 -0.32
C ALA A 483 38.82 -21.23 0.55
N ALA A 484 39.75 -21.74 1.36
CA ALA A 484 39.40 -22.13 2.70
C ALA A 484 39.90 -20.98 3.56
N ALA A 485 39.12 -19.88 3.57
CA ALA A 485 39.00 -19.23 4.86
C ALA A 485 38.50 -20.36 5.77
N GLU A 486 39.33 -20.81 6.70
CA GLU A 486 38.79 -21.44 7.89
C GLU A 486 37.66 -20.51 8.31
N VAL A 487 36.42 -20.99 8.22
CA VAL A 487 35.34 -20.35 8.93
C VAL A 487 35.72 -20.61 10.37
N GLU A 488 36.56 -19.75 10.94
CA GLU A 488 36.56 -19.54 12.37
C GLU A 488 35.08 -19.33 12.68
N GLU A 489 34.52 -20.23 13.50
CA GLU A 489 33.21 -20.00 14.08
C GLU A 489 33.25 -18.59 14.63
N ALA A 490 32.52 -17.68 13.96
CA ALA A 490 32.50 -16.30 14.37
C ALA A 490 32.02 -16.30 15.81
N ASP A 491 32.87 -15.84 16.73
CA ASP A 491 32.50 -15.68 18.13
C ASP A 491 31.30 -14.72 18.14
N LEU A 492 30.10 -15.29 18.30
CA LEU A 492 28.84 -14.53 18.26
C LEU A 492 28.77 -13.54 19.43
N ASP A 493 29.59 -13.75 20.47
CA ASP A 493 29.71 -12.87 21.63
C ASP A 493 30.79 -11.78 21.43
N ALA A 494 31.63 -11.88 20.39
CA ALA A 494 32.64 -10.87 20.08
C ALA A 494 32.01 -9.60 19.48
N ILE A 495 31.88 -8.57 20.32
CA ILE A 495 31.36 -7.26 19.91
C ILE A 495 32.44 -6.49 19.15
N ARG A 496 32.21 -6.25 17.85
CA ARG A 496 33.07 -5.40 17.02
C ARG A 496 33.14 -3.97 17.57
N PRO A 497 34.27 -3.25 17.40
CA PRO A 497 34.40 -1.87 17.88
C PRO A 497 33.33 -0.89 17.36
N ASP A 498 32.91 -1.04 16.11
CA ASP A 498 31.85 -0.22 15.52
C ASP A 498 30.46 -0.54 16.09
N LEU A 499 30.16 -1.83 16.30
CA LEU A 499 28.96 -2.26 17.02
C LEU A 499 28.99 -1.78 18.48
N ALA A 500 30.14 -1.82 19.15
CA ALA A 500 30.30 -1.34 20.51
C ALA A 500 29.99 0.17 20.62
N GLU A 501 30.41 0.99 19.64
CA GLU A 501 30.04 2.41 19.59
C GLU A 501 28.52 2.60 19.46
N VAL A 502 27.87 1.81 18.59
CA VAL A 502 26.41 1.86 18.40
C VAL A 502 25.68 1.45 19.68
N LEU A 503 26.05 0.31 20.28
CA LEU A 503 25.47 -0.18 21.53
C LEU A 503 25.64 0.83 22.65
N ALA A 504 26.84 1.38 22.84
CA ALA A 504 27.10 2.41 23.85
C ALA A 504 26.23 3.67 23.66
N ARG A 505 25.95 4.06 22.41
CA ARG A 505 25.07 5.21 22.13
C ARG A 505 23.59 4.90 22.34
N HIS A 506 23.14 3.67 22.08
CA HIS A 506 21.76 3.24 22.34
C HIS A 506 21.49 2.98 23.84
N ASP A 507 22.49 2.49 24.56
CA ASP A 507 22.47 2.25 26.00
C ASP A 507 22.74 3.52 26.82
N PHE A 508 23.00 4.65 26.16
CA PHE A 508 23.20 5.92 26.85
C PHE A 508 21.97 6.26 27.72
N ARG A 509 22.25 6.58 28.99
CA ARG A 509 21.27 6.97 30.01
C ARG A 509 21.71 8.26 30.68
N ARG A 510 20.75 9.01 31.20
CA ARG A 510 20.99 10.28 31.89
C ARG A 510 20.47 10.20 33.32
N PRO A 511 21.11 9.42 34.21
CA PRO A 511 20.59 9.14 35.55
C PRO A 511 20.35 10.42 36.36
N ASP A 512 21.15 11.47 36.18
CA ASP A 512 20.93 12.76 36.84
C ASP A 512 19.63 13.46 36.36
N ALA A 513 19.29 13.32 35.08
CA ALA A 513 18.06 13.87 34.51
C ALA A 513 16.84 13.04 34.93
N GLU A 514 16.98 11.71 34.95
CA GLU A 514 15.97 10.76 35.43
C GLU A 514 15.67 11.00 36.92
N ALA A 515 16.70 11.10 37.77
CA ALA A 515 16.54 11.40 39.19
C ALA A 515 15.87 12.76 39.44
N LYS A 516 16.22 13.79 38.66
CA LYS A 516 15.53 15.10 38.73
C LYS A 516 14.07 15.01 38.31
N ARG A 517 13.74 14.18 37.32
CA ARG A 517 12.37 13.94 36.88
C ARG A 517 11.57 13.22 37.97
N HIS A 518 12.10 12.13 38.52
CA HIS A 518 11.48 11.39 39.63
C HIS A 518 11.30 12.23 40.89
N ALA A 519 12.22 13.15 41.19
CA ALA A 519 12.09 14.08 42.32
C ALA A 519 10.88 15.03 42.18
N THR A 520 10.32 15.19 40.98
CA THR A 520 9.06 15.92 40.75
C THR A 520 7.81 15.04 40.88
N GLY A 521 7.97 13.75 41.23
CA GLY A 521 6.89 12.78 41.29
C GLY A 521 6.42 12.28 39.92
N ARG A 522 7.18 12.57 38.86
CA ARG A 522 6.83 12.22 37.47
C ARG A 522 7.75 11.14 36.92
N ARG A 523 7.21 10.34 36.01
CA ARG A 523 7.91 9.35 35.19
C ARG A 523 8.65 10.04 34.06
N THR A 524 9.62 9.33 33.51
CA THR A 524 10.34 9.69 32.29
C THR A 524 9.52 9.30 31.06
N ALA A 525 9.84 9.90 29.91
CA ALA A 525 9.22 9.55 28.63
C ALA A 525 9.29 8.04 28.33
N ARG A 526 10.45 7.41 28.60
CA ARG A 526 10.66 5.99 28.35
C ARG A 526 9.90 5.09 29.33
N GLU A 527 9.75 5.48 30.59
CA GLU A 527 8.92 4.76 31.57
C GLU A 527 7.44 4.76 31.16
N ASN A 528 6.92 5.89 30.68
CA ASN A 528 5.55 5.96 30.18
C ASN A 528 5.34 5.11 28.91
N VAL A 529 6.31 5.13 27.98
CA VAL A 529 6.27 4.27 26.79
C VAL A 529 6.33 2.79 27.18
N ALA A 530 7.19 2.41 28.14
CA ALA A 530 7.33 1.04 28.59
C ALA A 530 6.11 0.52 29.37
N ASP A 531 5.42 1.37 30.13
CA ASP A 531 4.18 1.00 30.84
C ASP A 531 3.01 0.82 29.87
N LEU A 532 2.98 1.61 28.78
CA LEU A 532 1.95 1.50 27.75
C LEU A 532 2.12 0.25 26.88
N CYS A 533 3.35 0.01 26.42
CA CYS A 533 3.64 -1.04 25.46
C CYS A 533 3.76 -2.41 26.13
N ASP A 534 3.37 -3.46 25.42
CA ASP A 534 3.63 -4.83 25.83
C ASP A 534 5.17 -5.07 25.89
N PRO A 535 5.66 -5.95 26.81
CA PRO A 535 7.09 -6.17 27.01
C PRO A 535 7.84 -6.52 25.73
N ASP A 536 9.07 -6.00 25.59
CA ASP A 536 9.99 -6.22 24.45
C ASP A 536 9.41 -5.87 23.06
N GLY A 537 8.28 -5.15 23.01
CA GLY A 537 7.55 -4.87 21.77
C GLY A 537 7.78 -3.49 21.15
N PHE A 538 8.52 -2.58 21.81
CA PHE A 538 8.71 -1.21 21.33
C PHE A 538 9.96 -1.05 20.46
N VAL A 539 9.76 -0.69 19.19
CA VAL A 539 10.82 -0.41 18.23
C VAL A 539 10.95 1.10 18.07
N GLU A 540 12.01 1.68 18.65
CA GLU A 540 12.26 3.12 18.61
C GLU A 540 12.84 3.58 17.27
N TYR A 541 12.31 4.68 16.74
CA TYR A 541 12.78 5.33 15.53
C TYR A 541 13.58 6.58 15.88
N GLY A 542 14.78 6.70 15.30
CA GLY A 542 15.63 7.88 15.46
C GLY A 542 16.08 8.13 16.90
N GLY A 543 16.34 7.08 17.68
CA GLY A 543 16.84 7.20 19.06
C GLY A 543 18.17 7.96 19.17
N LEU A 544 19.00 7.90 18.12
CA LEU A 544 20.28 8.61 18.02
C LEU A 544 20.18 10.05 17.47
N ALA A 545 18.97 10.56 17.24
CA ALA A 545 18.79 11.94 16.79
C ALA A 545 19.27 12.94 17.86
N ILE A 546 19.82 14.06 17.40
CA ILE A 546 20.28 15.16 18.25
C ILE A 546 19.65 16.48 17.79
N ALA A 547 19.59 17.48 18.66
CA ALA A 547 19.09 18.81 18.29
C ALA A 547 19.92 19.44 17.17
N ALA A 548 19.25 20.17 16.29
CA ALA A 548 19.84 20.83 15.12
C ALA A 548 20.61 22.11 15.48
N GLN A 549 21.59 22.03 16.39
CA GLN A 549 22.28 23.17 17.00
C GLN A 549 23.81 23.11 16.89
N ARG A 550 24.36 22.44 15.87
CA ARG A 550 25.82 22.26 15.67
C ARG A 550 26.56 23.58 15.45
N GLN A 551 25.90 24.64 15.00
CA GLN A 551 26.53 25.96 14.92
C GLN A 551 26.68 26.65 16.29
N ARG A 552 26.01 26.16 17.34
CA ARG A 552 26.01 26.74 18.69
C ARG A 552 26.69 25.86 19.73
N ARG A 553 26.73 24.54 19.51
CA ARG A 553 27.19 23.55 20.47
C ARG A 553 28.03 22.49 19.79
N SER A 554 28.93 21.90 20.56
CA SER A 554 29.75 20.77 20.07
C SER A 554 28.88 19.53 19.85
N LEU A 555 29.31 18.64 18.95
CA LEU A 555 28.63 17.35 18.73
C LEU A 555 28.57 16.52 20.02
N ALA A 556 29.65 16.51 20.81
CA ALA A 556 29.70 15.79 22.08
C ALA A 556 28.64 16.29 23.08
N GLU A 557 28.49 17.61 23.21
CA GLU A 557 27.44 18.19 24.06
C GLU A 557 26.03 17.84 23.54
N LEU A 558 25.83 17.83 22.22
CA LEU A 558 24.53 17.50 21.64
C LEU A 558 24.15 16.03 21.85
N VAL A 559 25.09 15.11 21.71
CA VAL A 559 24.88 13.68 22.00
C VAL A 559 24.50 13.48 23.46
N ASP A 560 25.21 14.15 24.39
CA ASP A 560 24.96 14.05 25.83
C ASP A 560 23.62 14.69 26.27
N ARG A 561 23.31 15.88 25.74
CA ARG A 561 22.21 16.71 26.27
C ARG A 561 20.93 16.68 25.45
N THR A 562 20.96 16.16 24.23
CA THR A 562 19.81 16.17 23.33
C THR A 562 19.48 14.79 22.74
N PRO A 563 19.46 13.71 23.55
CA PRO A 563 19.13 12.39 23.05
C PRO A 563 17.74 12.37 22.40
N ALA A 564 17.63 11.66 21.29
CA ALA A 564 16.42 11.55 20.49
C ALA A 564 15.80 12.90 20.02
N ASP A 565 16.54 14.01 20.11
CA ASP A 565 16.04 15.40 20.02
C ASP A 565 14.79 15.66 20.90
N GLY A 566 14.71 15.00 22.06
CA GLY A 566 13.62 15.19 23.02
C GLY A 566 12.27 14.61 22.61
N LEU A 567 12.25 13.67 21.66
CA LEU A 567 11.05 12.90 21.31
C LEU A 567 11.39 11.41 21.23
N VAL A 568 10.93 10.62 22.19
CA VAL A 568 10.96 9.15 22.11
C VAL A 568 9.78 8.73 21.26
N ALA A 569 10.02 8.06 20.14
CA ALA A 569 8.98 7.77 19.17
C ALA A 569 9.25 6.43 18.48
N GLY A 570 8.20 5.65 18.25
CA GLY A 570 8.33 4.32 17.65
C GLY A 570 7.01 3.60 17.48
N ILE A 571 7.10 2.30 17.21
CA ILE A 571 5.95 1.40 17.11
C ILE A 571 6.05 0.39 18.25
N GLY A 572 4.99 0.27 19.04
CA GLY A 572 4.86 -0.71 20.12
C GLY A 572 3.54 -1.48 20.02
N ALA A 573 3.46 -2.65 20.64
CA ALA A 573 2.20 -3.36 20.82
C ALA A 573 1.49 -2.87 22.09
N VAL A 574 0.16 -2.72 22.05
CA VAL A 574 -0.70 -2.42 23.21
C VAL A 574 -1.83 -3.45 23.20
N ASP A 575 -1.84 -4.36 24.18
CA ASP A 575 -2.78 -5.50 24.22
C ASP A 575 -2.74 -6.32 22.91
N GLY A 576 -1.53 -6.60 22.41
CA GLY A 576 -1.28 -7.38 21.19
C GLY A 576 -1.50 -6.63 19.88
N ARG A 577 -1.76 -5.32 19.92
CA ARG A 577 -2.03 -4.50 18.72
C ARG A 577 -0.98 -3.43 18.52
N HIS A 578 -0.43 -3.33 17.30
CA HIS A 578 0.54 -2.29 17.01
C HIS A 578 -0.08 -0.88 17.04
N ALA A 579 0.59 0.03 17.74
CA ALA A 579 0.31 1.45 17.80
C ALA A 579 1.60 2.26 17.58
N VAL A 580 1.45 3.44 16.98
CA VAL A 580 2.51 4.45 16.99
C VAL A 580 2.48 5.13 18.36
N VAL A 581 3.61 5.12 19.06
CA VAL A 581 3.75 5.75 20.38
C VAL A 581 4.80 6.85 20.30
N MET A 582 4.44 8.03 20.79
CA MET A 582 5.28 9.22 20.78
C MET A 582 5.23 9.90 22.13
N SER A 583 6.37 10.16 22.74
CA SER A 583 6.49 10.85 24.02
C SER A 583 7.54 11.93 23.92
N TYR A 584 7.13 13.17 24.11
CA TYR A 584 8.09 14.25 24.31
C TYR A 584 8.81 14.04 25.64
N ASP A 585 10.13 14.24 25.64
CA ASP A 585 10.97 14.13 26.82
C ASP A 585 11.22 15.52 27.40
N TYR A 586 10.51 15.85 28.48
CA TYR A 586 10.65 17.13 29.15
C TYR A 586 12.08 17.39 29.67
N THR A 587 12.86 16.34 29.93
CA THR A 587 14.24 16.46 30.41
C THR A 587 15.23 16.91 29.32
N VAL A 588 14.76 16.96 28.07
CA VAL A 588 15.51 17.42 26.89
C VAL A 588 14.88 18.71 26.38
N LEU A 589 15.54 19.83 26.66
CA LEU A 589 15.13 21.16 26.18
C LEU A 589 13.65 21.46 26.49
N ALA A 590 13.17 21.06 27.67
CA ALA A 590 11.80 21.25 28.14
C ALA A 590 10.72 20.67 27.22
N GLY A 591 11.01 19.56 26.51
CA GLY A 591 10.07 18.90 25.60
C GLY A 591 9.67 19.77 24.40
N THR A 592 10.51 20.74 24.04
CA THR A 592 10.22 21.68 22.92
C THR A 592 10.40 21.02 21.56
N GLN A 593 9.61 21.49 20.59
CA GLN A 593 9.64 21.01 19.21
C GLN A 593 10.80 21.65 18.43
N GLY A 594 11.60 20.83 17.76
CA GLY A 594 12.78 21.22 16.99
C GLY A 594 12.78 20.57 15.62
N VAL A 595 13.78 20.89 14.79
CA VAL A 595 13.83 20.44 13.39
C VAL A 595 13.86 18.91 13.28
N ARG A 596 14.64 18.22 14.13
CA ARG A 596 14.80 16.76 14.02
C ARG A 596 13.61 16.03 14.64
N ASN A 597 13.09 16.49 15.78
CA ASN A 597 11.91 15.87 16.35
C ASN A 597 10.62 16.09 15.52
N HIS A 598 10.49 17.19 14.76
CA HIS A 598 9.44 17.31 13.73
C HIS A 598 9.61 16.28 12.61
N ALA A 599 10.83 16.05 12.12
CA ALA A 599 11.07 15.00 11.12
C ALA A 599 10.73 13.59 11.65
N LYS A 600 11.01 13.33 12.92
CA LYS A 600 10.61 12.08 13.60
C LYS A 600 9.08 11.95 13.72
N LEU A 601 8.42 13.02 14.16
CA LEU A 601 6.97 13.12 14.28
C LEU A 601 6.30 12.87 12.92
N ASP A 602 6.72 13.55 11.86
CA ASP A 602 6.19 13.37 10.50
C ASP A 602 6.36 11.94 9.99
N ARG A 603 7.53 11.32 10.28
CA ARG A 603 7.78 9.92 9.91
C ARG A 603 6.81 8.97 10.64
N MET A 604 6.56 9.19 11.93
CA MET A 604 5.63 8.37 12.71
C MET A 604 4.18 8.53 12.26
N LEU A 605 3.74 9.77 12.03
CA LEU A 605 2.39 10.08 11.56
C LEU A 605 2.13 9.52 10.16
N ALA A 606 3.14 9.54 9.27
CA ALA A 606 3.06 8.90 7.96
C ALA A 606 2.86 7.38 8.09
N LEU A 607 3.61 6.72 8.98
CA LEU A 607 3.47 5.28 9.22
C LEU A 607 2.09 4.95 9.83
N ALA A 608 1.60 5.74 10.77
CA ALA A 608 0.26 5.59 11.34
C ALA A 608 -0.82 5.64 10.24
N GLY A 609 -0.74 6.62 9.32
CA GLY A 609 -1.68 6.76 8.22
C GLY A 609 -1.60 5.63 7.19
N GLN A 610 -0.37 5.23 6.80
CA GLN A 610 -0.11 4.18 5.81
C GLN A 610 -0.54 2.80 6.29
N ARG A 611 -0.25 2.48 7.57
CA ARG A 611 -0.50 1.16 8.17
C ARG A 611 -1.78 1.09 8.99
N ARG A 612 -2.54 2.19 9.07
CA ARG A 612 -3.77 2.32 9.87
C ARG A 612 -3.55 1.97 11.35
N LEU A 613 -2.44 2.45 11.93
CA LEU A 613 -2.11 2.21 13.33
C LEU A 613 -2.67 3.33 14.22
N PRO A 614 -3.27 3.02 15.38
CA PRO A 614 -3.59 4.01 16.41
C PRO A 614 -2.36 4.81 16.82
N VAL A 615 -2.58 6.03 17.30
CA VAL A 615 -1.51 6.91 17.79
C VAL A 615 -1.73 7.21 19.25
N VAL A 616 -0.70 7.00 20.07
CA VAL A 616 -0.65 7.48 21.46
C VAL A 616 0.44 8.53 21.60
N LEU A 617 0.05 9.74 21.94
CA LEU A 617 0.92 10.88 22.14
C LEU A 617 0.96 11.27 23.63
N PHE A 618 2.11 11.11 24.28
CA PHE A 618 2.42 11.76 25.54
C PHE A 618 2.96 13.17 25.24
N ALA A 619 2.05 14.15 25.28
CA ALA A 619 2.36 15.55 25.03
C ALA A 619 2.82 16.21 26.32
N GLU A 620 4.05 16.73 26.31
CA GLU A 620 4.59 17.54 27.40
C GLU A 620 5.70 18.44 26.84
N GLY A 621 5.63 19.73 27.09
CA GLY A 621 6.63 20.72 26.68
C GLY A 621 6.05 21.97 26.06
N GLY A 622 6.93 22.76 25.42
CA GLY A 622 6.60 24.01 24.75
C GLY A 622 6.68 23.95 23.22
N GLY A 623 6.49 25.10 22.59
CA GLY A 623 6.50 25.24 21.13
C GLY A 623 7.88 25.30 20.49
N GLY A 624 7.90 25.64 19.21
CA GLY A 624 9.07 25.61 18.33
C GLY A 624 10.33 26.23 18.93
N ARG A 625 11.49 25.69 18.53
CA ARG A 625 12.81 26.01 19.10
C ARG A 625 13.60 26.96 18.19
N PRO A 626 13.65 28.29 18.46
CA PRO A 626 14.39 29.24 17.63
C PRO A 626 15.90 29.06 17.70
N GLY A 627 16.38 28.26 18.65
CA GLY A 627 17.78 27.97 18.84
C GLY A 627 18.38 26.94 17.89
N ASP A 628 17.57 26.32 17.02
CA ASP A 628 18.04 25.40 15.98
C ASP A 628 18.67 26.18 14.82
N THR A 629 19.92 25.86 14.51
CA THR A 629 20.79 26.61 13.59
C THR A 629 21.30 25.80 12.40
N ASP A 630 21.14 24.47 12.40
CA ASP A 630 21.67 23.62 11.32
C ASP A 630 20.86 23.69 10.02
N HIS A 631 19.73 24.40 10.05
CA HIS A 631 18.86 24.62 8.90
C HIS A 631 18.47 26.10 8.84
N GLY A 632 18.41 26.67 7.63
CA GLY A 632 17.99 28.06 7.41
C GLY A 632 16.48 28.23 7.65
N MET A 633 16.08 28.25 8.92
CA MET A 633 14.70 28.44 9.32
C MET A 633 14.35 29.92 9.34
N VAL A 634 13.43 30.34 8.46
CA VAL A 634 12.91 31.72 8.43
C VAL A 634 11.62 31.82 9.24
N SER A 635 10.62 30.98 8.94
CA SER A 635 9.33 30.96 9.66
C SER A 635 8.87 29.57 10.10
N ALA A 636 9.30 28.51 9.41
CA ALA A 636 8.83 27.13 9.59
C ALA A 636 7.31 26.94 9.46
N LEU A 637 6.60 27.85 8.78
CA LEU A 637 5.15 27.73 8.54
C LEU A 637 4.79 26.59 7.57
N ASP A 638 5.79 26.03 6.90
CA ASP A 638 5.71 24.85 6.04
C ASP A 638 5.83 23.52 6.82
N THR A 639 5.98 23.57 8.15
CA THR A 639 6.04 22.37 9.00
C THR A 639 4.79 21.50 8.84
N GLY A 640 4.98 20.26 8.39
CA GLY A 640 3.89 19.35 8.04
C GLY A 640 3.20 18.65 9.21
N SER A 641 3.79 18.65 10.41
CA SER A 641 3.37 17.76 11.51
C SER A 641 1.95 17.98 12.00
N PHE A 642 1.52 19.24 12.16
CA PHE A 642 0.17 19.55 12.63
C PHE A 642 -0.88 19.13 11.61
N HIS A 643 -0.59 19.35 10.33
CA HIS A 643 -1.42 18.86 9.22
C HIS A 643 -1.45 17.34 9.16
N ALA A 644 -0.31 16.67 9.33
CA ALA A 644 -0.22 15.21 9.34
C ALA A 644 -1.04 14.60 10.49
N MET A 645 -0.96 15.16 11.69
CA MET A 645 -1.73 14.72 12.87
C MET A 645 -3.23 14.93 12.64
N ALA A 646 -3.65 16.13 12.20
CA ALA A 646 -5.05 16.40 11.88
C ALA A 646 -5.59 15.49 10.76
N LYS A 647 -4.74 15.15 9.79
CA LYS A 647 -5.03 14.17 8.74
C LYS A 647 -5.14 12.73 9.24
N LEU A 648 -5.06 12.44 10.54
CA LEU A 648 -5.38 11.13 11.09
C LEU A 648 -6.76 11.06 11.79
N SER A 649 -7.42 12.20 12.08
CA SER A 649 -8.74 12.22 12.74
C SER A 649 -9.81 11.39 11.99
N GLY A 650 -10.46 10.47 12.68
CA GLY A 650 -11.43 9.53 12.09
C GLY A 650 -10.85 8.54 11.08
N LEU A 651 -9.52 8.41 11.02
CA LEU A 651 -8.83 7.38 10.24
C LEU A 651 -8.24 6.29 11.13
N VAL A 652 -7.63 6.71 12.25
CA VAL A 652 -7.08 5.86 13.29
C VAL A 652 -7.37 6.52 14.64
N PRO A 653 -7.56 5.76 15.73
CA PRO A 653 -7.76 6.34 17.06
C PRO A 653 -6.54 7.17 17.49
N LEU A 654 -6.79 8.40 17.95
CA LEU A 654 -5.78 9.33 18.43
C LEU A 654 -5.94 9.56 19.94
N VAL A 655 -4.97 9.11 20.72
CA VAL A 655 -4.96 9.23 22.18
C VAL A 655 -3.91 10.26 22.59
N GLY A 656 -4.36 11.33 23.26
CA GLY A 656 -3.51 12.33 23.88
C GLY A 656 -3.41 12.07 25.38
N VAL A 657 -2.18 11.94 25.89
CA VAL A 657 -1.88 11.88 27.31
C VAL A 657 -1.04 13.10 27.67
N VAL A 658 -1.36 13.78 28.76
CA VAL A 658 -0.60 14.93 29.24
C VAL A 658 -0.38 14.87 30.74
N SER A 659 0.87 15.10 31.13
CA SER A 659 1.27 15.42 32.50
C SER A 659 2.14 16.66 32.50
N GLY A 660 2.12 17.42 33.59
CA GLY A 660 2.91 18.64 33.70
C GLY A 660 2.43 19.76 32.76
N ARG A 661 3.27 20.19 31.81
CA ARG A 661 3.03 21.43 31.05
C ARG A 661 2.97 21.13 29.56
N CYS A 662 1.88 21.48 28.88
CA CYS A 662 1.68 21.26 27.46
C CYS A 662 1.24 22.57 26.78
N PHE A 663 2.18 23.21 26.08
CA PHE A 663 1.95 24.51 25.48
C PHE A 663 2.26 24.56 23.98
N ALA A 664 1.68 25.55 23.30
CA ALA A 664 1.95 25.87 21.90
C ALA A 664 1.76 24.64 20.99
N GLY A 665 2.76 24.27 20.18
CA GLY A 665 2.60 23.18 19.23
C GLY A 665 2.29 21.82 19.87
N ASN A 666 2.77 21.55 21.09
CA ASN A 666 2.37 20.33 21.81
C ASN A 666 0.88 20.35 22.18
N ALA A 667 0.34 21.52 22.56
CA ALA A 667 -1.09 21.69 22.83
C ALA A 667 -1.94 21.55 21.56
N VAL A 668 -1.42 21.97 20.40
CA VAL A 668 -2.09 21.75 19.10
C VAL A 668 -2.17 20.26 18.78
N LEU A 669 -1.07 19.51 18.90
CA LEU A 669 -1.06 18.06 18.66
C LEU A 669 -2.01 17.34 19.62
N LEU A 670 -1.98 17.71 20.91
CA LEU A 670 -2.89 17.18 21.92
C LEU A 670 -4.36 17.48 21.57
N GLY A 671 -4.68 18.73 21.21
CA GLY A 671 -6.02 19.19 20.83
C GLY A 671 -6.60 18.54 19.57
N THR A 672 -5.75 17.91 18.75
CA THR A 672 -6.20 17.12 17.59
C THR A 672 -6.50 15.66 17.90
N CYS A 673 -6.29 15.21 19.14
CA CYS A 673 -6.59 13.84 19.56
C CYS A 673 -8.10 13.62 19.78
N ASP A 674 -8.53 12.37 19.67
CA ASP A 674 -9.92 11.94 19.90
C ASP A 674 -10.26 11.91 21.40
N VAL A 675 -9.25 11.68 22.24
CA VAL A 675 -9.36 11.75 23.71
C VAL A 675 -8.12 12.41 24.30
N ILE A 676 -8.33 13.26 25.30
CA ILE A 676 -7.29 13.88 26.12
C ILE A 676 -7.42 13.36 27.56
N ILE A 677 -6.40 12.63 27.99
CA ILE A 677 -6.23 12.09 29.34
C ILE A 677 -5.18 12.93 30.04
N ALA A 678 -5.55 13.60 31.13
CA ALA A 678 -4.69 14.58 31.79
C ALA A 678 -4.57 14.31 33.28
N THR A 679 -3.34 14.33 33.79
CA THR A 679 -3.06 14.22 35.22
C THR A 679 -3.48 15.49 35.96
N ALA A 680 -3.74 15.38 37.27
CA ALA A 680 -4.23 16.48 38.08
C ALA A 680 -3.31 17.72 38.10
N ASP A 681 -2.02 17.55 37.80
CA ASP A 681 -1.01 18.62 37.75
C ASP A 681 -0.80 19.22 36.34
N ALA A 682 -1.60 18.80 35.35
CA ALA A 682 -1.46 19.23 33.97
C ALA A 682 -1.86 20.71 33.76
N ASN A 683 -1.20 21.36 32.81
CA ASN A 683 -1.49 22.72 32.33
C ASN A 683 -1.43 22.71 30.81
N ILE A 684 -2.55 23.06 30.16
CA ILE A 684 -2.71 22.95 28.71
C ILE A 684 -3.00 24.33 28.14
N GLY A 685 -2.22 24.82 27.17
CA GLY A 685 -2.47 26.16 26.64
C GLY A 685 -1.90 26.42 25.26
N MET A 686 -2.65 27.12 24.41
CA MET A 686 -2.18 27.49 23.06
C MET A 686 -0.94 28.40 23.09
N GLY A 687 -0.74 29.18 24.15
CA GLY A 687 0.47 29.95 24.39
C GLY A 687 1.04 29.62 25.76
N GLY A 688 2.33 29.29 25.82
CA GLY A 688 3.05 29.19 27.10
C GLY A 688 3.49 30.58 27.61
N PRO A 689 4.09 30.67 28.80
CA PRO A 689 4.44 31.96 29.42
C PRO A 689 5.24 32.90 28.51
N ALA A 690 6.23 32.37 27.79
CA ALA A 690 7.07 33.16 26.89
C ALA A 690 6.27 33.75 25.70
N MET A 691 5.23 33.06 25.22
CA MET A 691 4.39 33.55 24.13
C MET A 691 3.41 34.62 24.63
N VAL A 692 2.85 34.43 25.84
CA VAL A 692 1.97 35.41 26.49
C VAL A 692 2.73 36.71 26.77
N GLU A 693 3.94 36.60 27.33
CA GLU A 693 4.81 37.75 27.57
C GLU A 693 5.25 38.42 26.25
N GLY A 694 5.67 37.63 25.26
CA GLY A 694 6.04 38.14 23.94
C GLY A 694 4.90 38.84 23.20
N GLY A 695 3.65 38.46 23.49
CA GLY A 695 2.44 39.12 23.00
C GLY A 695 2.04 40.38 23.78
N GLY A 696 2.77 40.75 24.83
CA GLY A 696 2.48 41.91 25.66
C GLY A 696 1.29 41.73 26.61
N LEU A 697 0.91 40.50 26.93
CA LEU A 697 -0.28 40.18 27.75
C LEU A 697 0.02 40.04 29.24
N GLY A 698 1.28 40.24 29.65
CA GLY A 698 1.75 40.10 31.02
C GLY A 698 2.63 38.87 31.24
N VAL A 699 3.09 38.69 32.47
CA VAL A 699 3.97 37.58 32.87
C VAL A 699 3.19 36.67 33.82
N PHE A 700 3.12 35.39 33.47
CA PHE A 700 2.37 34.38 34.22
C PHE A 700 3.25 33.18 34.51
N ARG A 701 3.01 32.51 35.62
CA ARG A 701 3.60 31.19 35.86
C ARG A 701 2.94 30.16 34.93
N PRO A 702 3.65 29.09 34.54
CA PRO A 702 3.05 27.99 33.78
C PRO A 702 1.74 27.46 34.39
N GLU A 703 1.67 27.39 35.73
CA GLU A 703 0.51 26.88 36.49
C GLU A 703 -0.72 27.80 36.42
N GLU A 704 -0.57 29.02 35.91
CA GLU A 704 -1.67 29.97 35.72
C GLU A 704 -2.26 29.88 34.30
N ILE A 705 -1.66 29.06 33.42
CA ILE A 705 -2.07 28.93 32.02
C ILE A 705 -2.73 27.57 31.81
N GLY A 706 -4.05 27.62 31.66
CA GLY A 706 -4.87 26.44 31.41
C GLY A 706 -4.76 25.34 32.47
N PRO A 707 -4.96 25.66 33.76
CA PRO A 707 -5.00 24.68 34.83
C PRO A 707 -6.19 23.72 34.70
N MET A 708 -6.12 22.56 35.37
CA MET A 708 -7.13 21.51 35.29
C MET A 708 -8.53 21.93 35.75
N ASP A 709 -8.64 22.86 36.70
CA ASP A 709 -9.93 23.42 37.14
C ASP A 709 -10.60 24.33 36.07
N VAL A 710 -9.87 24.68 35.01
CA VAL A 710 -10.39 25.35 33.81
C VAL A 710 -10.60 24.33 32.67
N GLN A 711 -9.62 23.46 32.43
CA GLN A 711 -9.63 22.56 31.26
C GLN A 711 -10.56 21.36 31.37
N VAL A 712 -10.90 20.94 32.59
CA VAL A 712 -11.87 19.86 32.79
C VAL A 712 -13.31 20.37 32.59
N PRO A 713 -13.74 21.50 33.19
CA PRO A 713 -15.11 21.98 32.99
C PRO A 713 -15.41 22.52 31.58
N ASN A 714 -14.40 22.98 30.84
CA ASN A 714 -14.59 23.52 29.48
C ASN A 714 -14.53 22.44 28.37
N GLY A 715 -14.31 21.17 28.73
CA GLY A 715 -14.35 20.04 27.80
C GLY A 715 -13.07 19.78 27.00
N VAL A 716 -11.97 20.50 27.28
CA VAL A 716 -10.66 20.20 26.67
C VAL A 716 -10.12 18.87 27.19
N VAL A 717 -10.26 18.59 28.49
CA VAL A 717 -9.89 17.29 29.05
C VAL A 717 -11.09 16.36 29.06
N ASP A 718 -10.95 15.20 28.41
CA ASP A 718 -11.97 14.16 28.40
C ASP A 718 -11.94 13.33 29.68
N VAL A 719 -10.74 12.96 30.17
CA VAL A 719 -10.57 12.16 31.40
C VAL A 719 -9.47 12.77 32.27
N ALA A 720 -9.84 13.25 33.46
CA ALA A 720 -8.90 13.67 34.48
C ALA A 720 -8.50 12.46 35.34
N VAL A 721 -7.21 12.28 35.54
CA VAL A 721 -6.63 11.15 36.31
C VAL A 721 -5.67 11.67 37.38
N ALA A 722 -5.37 10.85 38.39
CA ALA A 722 -4.50 11.24 39.49
C ALA A 722 -3.04 11.37 39.04
N ASP A 723 -2.56 10.40 38.26
CA ASP A 723 -1.14 10.28 37.88
C ASP A 723 -0.94 9.61 36.51
N GLU A 724 0.32 9.52 36.09
CA GLU A 724 0.70 8.96 34.78
C GLU A 724 0.41 7.46 34.65
N ALA A 725 0.37 6.70 35.76
CA ALA A 725 0.05 5.27 35.74
C ALA A 725 -1.43 5.05 35.41
N GLU A 726 -2.31 5.81 36.07
CA GLU A 726 -3.72 5.82 35.76
C GLU A 726 -3.96 6.33 34.32
N ALA A 727 -3.19 7.33 33.87
CA ALA A 727 -3.29 7.85 32.50
C ALA A 727 -3.03 6.75 31.45
N VAL A 728 -1.98 5.94 31.65
CA VAL A 728 -1.65 4.80 30.79
C VAL A 728 -2.75 3.75 30.85
N ALA A 729 -3.27 3.41 32.03
CA ALA A 729 -4.35 2.44 32.18
C ALA A 729 -5.63 2.89 31.43
N VAL A 730 -5.97 4.18 31.50
CA VAL A 730 -7.10 4.76 30.75
C VAL A 730 -6.82 4.75 29.25
N ALA A 731 -5.59 5.05 28.80
CA ALA A 731 -5.21 4.99 27.39
C ALA A 731 -5.38 3.58 26.81
N ARG A 732 -4.93 2.55 27.53
CA ARG A 732 -5.13 1.12 27.16
C ARG A 732 -6.63 0.77 27.13
N LYS A 733 -7.38 1.17 28.16
CA LYS A 733 -8.83 0.95 28.22
C LYS A 733 -9.57 1.60 27.05
N TYR A 734 -9.25 2.85 26.72
CA TYR A 734 -9.81 3.57 25.58
C TYR A 734 -9.52 2.84 24.25
N LEU A 735 -8.25 2.48 23.99
CA LEU A 735 -7.89 1.75 22.77
C LEU A 735 -8.60 0.41 22.63
N SER A 736 -8.91 -0.26 23.76
CA SER A 736 -9.56 -1.56 23.75
C SER A 736 -10.94 -1.55 23.06
N TYR A 737 -11.70 -0.45 23.13
CA TYR A 737 -13.04 -0.36 22.52
C TYR A 737 -12.98 -0.42 20.99
N PHE A 738 -11.89 0.05 20.39
CA PHE A 738 -11.65 0.01 18.94
C PHE A 738 -11.08 -1.34 18.48
N GLY A 739 -10.94 -2.29 19.42
CA GLY A 739 -10.42 -3.61 19.15
C GLY A 739 -11.46 -4.70 18.88
N GLY A 740 -12.74 -4.39 18.98
CA GLY A 740 -13.80 -5.40 18.86
C GLY A 740 -14.10 -6.09 20.18
N PRO A 741 -14.78 -7.25 20.15
CA PRO A 741 -15.39 -7.84 21.34
C PRO A 741 -14.38 -8.54 22.27
N LYS A 742 -14.68 -8.56 23.57
CA LYS A 742 -14.01 -9.37 24.59
C LYS A 742 -14.79 -10.68 24.81
N ALA A 743 -14.07 -11.80 24.94
CA ALA A 743 -14.67 -13.09 25.22
C ALA A 743 -15.15 -13.20 26.68
N ASP A 744 -14.33 -12.73 27.62
CA ASP A 744 -14.64 -12.75 29.04
C ASP A 744 -15.33 -11.45 29.46
N TRP A 745 -16.54 -11.56 29.99
CA TRP A 745 -17.32 -10.44 30.51
C TRP A 745 -18.26 -10.92 31.62
N THR A 746 -18.76 -9.98 32.42
CA THR A 746 -19.74 -10.25 33.47
C THR A 746 -20.74 -9.11 33.52
N ALA A 747 -22.04 -9.45 33.54
CA ALA A 747 -23.11 -8.47 33.67
C ALA A 747 -23.50 -8.29 35.15
N PRO A 748 -23.83 -7.06 35.60
CA PRO A 748 -24.54 -6.82 36.85
C PRO A 748 -25.89 -7.54 36.89
N ASP A 749 -26.52 -7.65 38.06
CA ASP A 749 -27.89 -8.13 38.17
C ASP A 749 -28.87 -7.13 37.54
N GLN A 750 -29.37 -7.46 36.35
CA GLN A 750 -30.23 -6.58 35.55
C GLN A 750 -31.57 -6.26 36.23
N ARG A 751 -32.00 -7.04 37.24
CA ARG A 751 -33.22 -6.76 37.99
C ARG A 751 -33.13 -5.45 38.78
N LEU A 752 -31.92 -4.96 39.05
CA LEU A 752 -31.69 -3.66 39.68
C LEU A 752 -32.24 -2.49 38.83
N LEU A 753 -32.28 -2.64 37.50
CA LEU A 753 -32.82 -1.62 36.59
C LEU A 753 -34.30 -1.31 36.85
N ARG A 754 -35.07 -2.26 37.36
CA ARG A 754 -36.49 -2.09 37.71
C ARG A 754 -36.73 -1.02 38.79
N HIS A 755 -35.70 -0.71 39.56
CA HIS A 755 -35.76 0.26 40.67
C HIS A 755 -34.90 1.50 40.42
N ALA A 756 -34.22 1.58 39.27
CA ALA A 756 -33.25 2.64 39.01
C ALA A 756 -33.93 3.99 38.73
N VAL A 757 -35.10 3.99 38.10
CA VAL A 757 -35.92 5.19 37.87
C VAL A 757 -37.01 5.27 38.96
N PRO A 758 -37.09 6.37 39.73
CA PRO A 758 -38.12 6.54 40.76
C PRO A 758 -39.52 6.62 40.15
N GLU A 759 -40.49 5.95 40.78
CA GLU A 759 -41.91 6.02 40.39
C GLU A 759 -42.47 7.46 40.44
N ASN A 760 -41.97 8.26 41.39
CA ASN A 760 -42.28 9.69 41.42
C ASN A 760 -41.55 10.40 40.26
N ARG A 761 -42.30 10.72 39.19
CA ARG A 761 -41.84 11.40 37.97
C ARG A 761 -41.10 12.73 38.18
N LEU A 762 -41.24 13.36 39.34
CA LEU A 762 -40.57 14.62 39.69
C LEU A 762 -39.21 14.43 40.37
N ARG A 763 -38.88 13.21 40.81
CA ARG A 763 -37.64 12.92 41.54
C ARG A 763 -36.50 12.59 40.55
N ALA A 764 -35.40 13.32 40.64
CA ALA A 764 -34.19 13.00 39.89
C ALA A 764 -33.51 11.72 40.43
N TYR A 765 -32.68 11.10 39.59
CA TYR A 765 -31.86 9.93 39.92
C TYR A 765 -30.50 10.06 39.22
N ASP A 766 -29.53 9.23 39.60
CA ASP A 766 -28.23 9.19 38.92
C ASP A 766 -28.30 8.24 37.71
N VAL A 767 -28.25 8.81 36.51
CA VAL A 767 -28.26 8.03 35.27
C VAL A 767 -27.01 7.16 35.13
N ARG A 768 -25.90 7.48 35.81
CA ARG A 768 -24.67 6.68 35.77
C ARG A 768 -24.87 5.31 36.39
N THR A 769 -25.69 5.20 37.44
CA THR A 769 -26.05 3.89 38.00
C THR A 769 -26.82 3.03 37.00
N VAL A 770 -27.67 3.64 36.15
CA VAL A 770 -28.34 2.93 35.04
C VAL A 770 -27.33 2.46 34.02
N VAL A 771 -26.43 3.35 33.58
CA VAL A 771 -25.37 3.03 32.61
C VAL A 771 -24.47 1.90 33.11
N GLU A 772 -24.00 1.97 34.35
CA GLU A 772 -23.17 0.95 35.00
C GLU A 772 -23.90 -0.39 35.15
N THR A 773 -25.22 -0.37 35.38
CA THR A 773 -26.00 -1.61 35.51
C THR A 773 -26.26 -2.25 34.15
N ILE A 774 -26.45 -1.47 33.08
CA ILE A 774 -26.60 -1.99 31.71
C ILE A 774 -25.28 -2.55 31.18
N ALA A 775 -24.17 -1.83 31.40
CA ALA A 775 -22.85 -2.20 30.90
C ALA A 775 -22.27 -3.43 31.63
N ASP A 776 -21.27 -4.05 31.02
CA ASP A 776 -20.45 -5.06 31.67
C ASP A 776 -19.64 -4.45 32.82
N VAL A 777 -19.44 -5.22 33.89
CA VAL A 777 -18.77 -4.76 35.11
C VAL A 777 -17.38 -4.21 34.79
N GLY A 778 -17.12 -2.97 35.16
CA GLY A 778 -15.81 -2.31 34.97
C GLY A 778 -15.55 -1.79 33.56
N GLU A 779 -16.47 -1.96 32.61
CA GLU A 779 -16.30 -1.59 31.19
C GLU A 779 -16.92 -0.24 30.83
N VAL A 780 -17.28 0.61 31.80
CA VAL A 780 -17.70 2.00 31.53
C VAL A 780 -16.48 2.92 31.49
N LEU A 781 -16.38 3.75 30.46
CA LEU A 781 -15.44 4.88 30.36
C LEU A 781 -16.22 6.14 29.97
N GLU A 782 -16.60 6.95 30.96
CA GLU A 782 -17.27 8.24 30.74
C GLU A 782 -16.26 9.29 30.25
N LEU A 783 -16.61 9.99 29.16
CA LEU A 783 -15.80 11.05 28.56
C LEU A 783 -16.43 12.43 28.85
N ARG A 784 -15.58 13.42 29.14
CA ARG A 784 -15.95 14.82 29.42
C ARG A 784 -17.02 14.96 30.50
N ARG A 785 -16.89 14.22 31.62
CA ARG A 785 -17.88 14.20 32.71
C ARG A 785 -18.28 15.59 33.23
N ALA A 786 -17.34 16.54 33.26
CA ALA A 786 -17.56 17.88 33.80
C ALA A 786 -18.10 18.90 32.79
N PHE A 787 -18.05 18.61 31.48
CA PHE A 787 -18.54 19.48 30.40
C PHE A 787 -19.84 18.95 29.81
N GLY A 788 -20.73 19.84 29.35
CA GLY A 788 -22.00 19.44 28.73
C GLY A 788 -22.81 18.47 29.59
N ARG A 789 -22.93 18.75 30.90
CA ARG A 789 -23.41 17.82 31.92
C ARG A 789 -24.81 17.27 31.68
N GLY A 790 -25.63 17.96 30.87
CA GLY A 790 -26.97 17.50 30.49
C GLY A 790 -26.98 16.18 29.72
N ILE A 791 -25.86 15.79 29.10
CA ILE A 791 -25.69 14.48 28.45
C ILE A 791 -24.40 13.80 28.93
N VAL A 792 -24.55 12.58 29.44
CA VAL A 792 -23.46 11.64 29.69
C VAL A 792 -23.06 11.02 28.36
N THR A 793 -21.77 10.98 28.06
CA THR A 793 -21.19 10.28 26.91
C THR A 793 -20.17 9.27 27.42
N ALA A 794 -20.34 7.99 27.08
CA ALA A 794 -19.46 6.94 27.58
C ALA A 794 -19.20 5.86 26.54
N LEU A 795 -17.97 5.36 26.48
CA LEU A 795 -17.69 4.09 25.84
C LEU A 795 -18.01 2.97 26.82
N VAL A 796 -18.79 1.98 26.40
CA VAL A 796 -19.21 0.86 27.24
C VAL A 796 -19.05 -0.48 26.53
N ARG A 797 -19.17 -1.58 27.28
CA ARG A 797 -19.42 -2.90 26.70
C ARG A 797 -20.71 -3.50 27.18
N VAL A 798 -21.36 -4.26 26.28
CA VAL A 798 -22.50 -5.13 26.61
C VAL A 798 -22.22 -6.47 25.95
N GLU A 799 -22.10 -7.51 26.77
CA GLU A 799 -21.75 -8.88 26.33
C GLU A 799 -20.40 -8.91 25.59
N GLY A 800 -19.44 -8.16 26.12
CA GLY A 800 -18.09 -8.02 25.58
C GLY A 800 -17.99 -7.12 24.34
N ARG A 801 -19.10 -6.72 23.72
CA ARG A 801 -19.12 -5.90 22.50
C ARG A 801 -19.04 -4.40 22.83
N PRO A 802 -18.23 -3.60 22.12
CA PRO A 802 -18.07 -2.18 22.41
C PRO A 802 -19.21 -1.33 21.82
N PHE A 803 -19.66 -0.32 22.57
CA PHE A 803 -20.70 0.62 22.18
C PHE A 803 -20.33 2.05 22.58
N GLY A 804 -20.81 3.02 21.81
CA GLY A 804 -21.00 4.38 22.29
C GLY A 804 -22.33 4.49 23.04
N LEU A 805 -22.35 5.21 24.16
CA LEU A 805 -23.56 5.46 24.93
C LEU A 805 -23.75 6.95 25.17
N ILE A 806 -24.95 7.45 24.90
CA ILE A 806 -25.41 8.78 25.32
C ILE A 806 -26.58 8.65 26.29
N ALA A 807 -26.64 9.47 27.33
CA ALA A 807 -27.75 9.47 28.28
C ALA A 807 -28.05 10.86 28.82
N ASN A 808 -29.33 11.25 28.91
CA ASN A 808 -29.68 12.51 29.57
C ASN A 808 -29.45 12.41 31.08
N ASP A 809 -28.89 13.46 31.69
CA ASP A 809 -28.71 13.54 33.15
C ASP A 809 -29.85 14.35 33.78
N PRO A 810 -30.85 13.71 34.41
CA PRO A 810 -31.98 14.42 34.99
C PRO A 810 -31.60 15.25 36.23
N ALA A 811 -30.40 15.10 36.79
CA ALA A 811 -29.88 15.97 37.84
C ALA A 811 -29.42 17.34 37.30
N HIS A 812 -29.21 17.47 35.97
CA HIS A 812 -28.87 18.72 35.30
C HIS A 812 -30.06 19.26 34.51
N LEU A 813 -30.60 20.42 34.91
CA LEU A 813 -31.74 21.07 34.24
C LEU A 813 -32.97 20.14 34.04
N GLY A 814 -33.12 19.12 34.88
CA GLY A 814 -34.19 18.13 34.75
C GLY A 814 -34.09 17.22 33.52
N GLY A 815 -32.91 17.15 32.88
CA GLY A 815 -32.63 16.38 31.66
C GLY A 815 -32.66 17.22 30.38
N ALA A 816 -32.84 18.54 30.49
CA ALA A 816 -32.88 19.41 29.32
C ALA A 816 -31.53 19.44 28.61
N ILE A 817 -31.54 19.46 27.27
CA ILE A 817 -30.33 19.49 26.45
C ILE A 817 -29.98 20.96 26.18
N ASP A 818 -28.88 21.44 26.74
CA ASP A 818 -28.34 22.78 26.51
C ASP A 818 -27.26 22.78 25.41
N ALA A 819 -26.68 23.95 25.12
CA ALA A 819 -25.70 24.12 24.04
C ALA A 819 -24.46 23.22 24.23
N ASP A 820 -23.87 23.21 25.43
CA ASP A 820 -22.68 22.42 25.73
C ASP A 820 -22.97 20.91 25.68
N ALA A 821 -24.12 20.46 26.20
CA ALA A 821 -24.52 19.06 26.11
C ALA A 821 -24.76 18.61 24.66
N ALA A 822 -25.39 19.45 23.84
CA ALA A 822 -25.57 19.18 22.42
C ALA A 822 -24.23 19.10 21.69
N ASP A 823 -23.28 19.97 22.01
CA ASP A 823 -21.96 19.95 21.39
C ASP A 823 -21.15 18.71 21.74
N LYS A 824 -21.14 18.36 23.03
CA LYS A 824 -20.53 17.14 23.55
C LYS A 824 -21.13 15.89 22.90
N ALA A 825 -22.46 15.81 22.83
CA ALA A 825 -23.14 14.68 22.19
C ALA A 825 -22.82 14.60 20.69
N SER A 826 -22.87 15.73 19.97
CA SER A 826 -22.55 15.78 18.53
C SER A 826 -21.16 15.23 18.23
N ARG A 827 -20.15 15.65 19.01
CA ARG A 827 -18.78 15.16 18.86
C ARG A 827 -18.69 13.66 19.15
N PHE A 828 -19.31 13.21 20.23
CA PHE A 828 -19.26 11.80 20.63
C PHE A 828 -19.94 10.88 19.62
N LEU A 829 -21.07 11.31 19.03
CA LEU A 829 -21.74 10.57 17.96
C LEU A 829 -20.84 10.42 16.72
N ARG A 830 -20.14 11.50 16.31
CA ARG A 830 -19.16 11.44 15.21
C ARG A 830 -17.96 10.54 15.52
N LEU A 831 -17.50 10.51 16.77
CA LEU A 831 -16.46 9.58 17.22
C LEU A 831 -16.90 8.13 17.03
N CYS A 832 -18.11 7.80 17.51
CA CYS A 832 -18.65 6.46 17.38
C CYS A 832 -18.78 6.04 15.93
N ASP A 833 -19.32 6.94 15.09
CA ASP A 833 -19.52 6.68 13.67
C ASP A 833 -18.22 6.55 12.88
N ALA A 834 -17.21 7.38 13.18
CA ALA A 834 -15.90 7.31 12.52
C ALA A 834 -15.14 6.00 12.80
N PHE A 835 -15.47 5.31 13.90
CA PHE A 835 -14.82 4.07 14.31
C PHE A 835 -15.77 2.88 14.42
N ASP A 836 -16.90 2.93 13.72
CA ASP A 836 -17.85 1.82 13.58
C ASP A 836 -18.41 1.28 14.93
N LEU A 837 -18.55 2.15 15.93
CA LEU A 837 -19.14 1.81 17.23
C LEU A 837 -20.65 2.03 17.19
N PRO A 838 -21.48 0.98 17.40
CA PRO A 838 -22.91 1.15 17.54
C PRO A 838 -23.25 2.04 18.74
N VAL A 839 -24.34 2.78 18.64
CA VAL A 839 -24.74 3.77 19.64
C VAL A 839 -26.00 3.34 20.37
N LEU A 840 -25.98 3.40 21.70
CA LEU A 840 -27.13 3.30 22.57
C LEU A 840 -27.49 4.67 23.14
N SER A 841 -28.75 5.07 22.98
CA SER A 841 -29.28 6.33 23.50
C SER A 841 -30.27 6.07 24.63
N LEU A 842 -29.98 6.60 25.82
CA LEU A 842 -30.85 6.53 27.00
C LEU A 842 -31.53 7.90 27.19
N CYS A 843 -32.82 7.96 26.86
CA CYS A 843 -33.57 9.21 26.81
C CYS A 843 -34.35 9.46 28.10
N ASP A 844 -34.11 10.62 28.73
CA ASP A 844 -34.90 11.18 29.83
C ASP A 844 -34.79 12.72 29.76
N THR A 845 -35.39 13.30 28.71
CA THR A 845 -35.30 14.72 28.43
C THR A 845 -36.67 15.39 28.35
N PRO A 846 -36.83 16.58 28.96
CA PRO A 846 -37.99 17.41 28.76
C PRO A 846 -37.97 18.19 27.43
N GLY A 847 -36.91 18.02 26.63
CA GLY A 847 -36.67 18.73 25.39
C GLY A 847 -35.37 19.55 25.45
N PHE A 848 -35.23 20.44 24.48
CA PHE A 848 -34.14 21.40 24.47
C PHE A 848 -34.30 22.45 25.58
N MET A 849 -33.17 22.95 26.10
CA MET A 849 -33.18 24.09 26.99
C MET A 849 -33.65 25.33 26.23
N VAL A 850 -34.63 26.04 26.80
CA VAL A 850 -35.27 27.21 26.17
C VAL A 850 -35.20 28.42 27.08
N GLY A 851 -35.22 29.60 26.48
CA GLY A 851 -35.34 30.87 27.20
C GLY A 851 -34.32 31.90 26.72
N PRO A 852 -34.56 33.21 26.97
CA PRO A 852 -33.72 34.27 26.42
C PRO A 852 -32.23 34.14 26.75
N ASP A 853 -31.91 33.62 27.94
CA ASP A 853 -30.52 33.42 28.37
C ASP A 853 -29.84 32.29 27.61
N ALA A 854 -30.54 31.18 27.37
CA ALA A 854 -30.04 30.09 26.54
C ALA A 854 -29.75 30.59 25.12
N GLU A 855 -30.69 31.32 24.50
CA GLU A 855 -30.53 31.80 23.12
C GLU A 855 -29.30 32.71 22.90
N ARG A 856 -28.81 33.40 23.94
CA ARG A 856 -27.57 34.22 23.84
C ARG A 856 -26.32 33.38 23.58
N THR A 857 -26.36 32.08 23.87
CA THR A 857 -25.25 31.13 23.61
C THR A 857 -25.27 30.56 22.20
N ALA A 858 -26.12 31.09 21.31
CA ALA A 858 -26.39 30.50 19.99
C ALA A 858 -26.97 29.08 20.06
N THR A 859 -27.80 28.80 21.08
CA THR A 859 -28.43 27.49 21.34
C THR A 859 -29.03 26.85 20.08
N VAL A 860 -29.73 27.61 19.22
CA VAL A 860 -30.22 27.12 17.91
C VAL A 860 -29.15 26.37 17.11
N ARG A 861 -27.93 26.92 16.98
CA ARG A 861 -26.86 26.31 16.17
C ARG A 861 -26.30 25.04 16.81
N HIS A 862 -26.16 25.03 18.12
CA HIS A 862 -25.60 23.91 18.87
C HIS A 862 -26.56 22.71 18.89
N LEU A 863 -27.84 22.95 19.16
CA LEU A 863 -28.87 21.91 19.15
C LEU A 863 -29.12 21.33 17.75
N THR A 864 -29.09 22.17 16.72
CA THR A 864 -29.24 21.70 15.33
C THR A 864 -28.00 20.94 14.85
N ARG A 865 -26.79 21.28 15.32
CA ARG A 865 -25.57 20.49 15.08
C ARG A 865 -25.73 19.06 15.61
N MET A 866 -26.32 18.87 16.79
CA MET A 866 -26.61 17.54 17.34
C MET A 866 -27.60 16.77 16.48
N MET A 867 -28.68 17.42 16.02
CA MET A 867 -29.66 16.80 15.12
C MET A 867 -29.00 16.31 13.82
N VAL A 868 -28.16 17.14 13.20
CA VAL A 868 -27.43 16.78 11.98
C VAL A 868 -26.43 15.65 12.24
N ALA A 869 -25.69 15.69 13.35
CA ALA A 869 -24.74 14.65 13.70
C ALA A 869 -25.42 13.29 13.94
N ALA A 870 -26.59 13.30 14.59
CA ALA A 870 -27.34 12.08 14.86
C ALA A 870 -28.02 11.52 13.59
N ALA A 871 -28.49 12.38 12.68
CA ALA A 871 -29.08 11.97 11.41
C ALA A 871 -28.06 11.44 10.38
N ASP A 872 -26.78 11.80 10.52
CA ASP A 872 -25.70 11.34 9.63
C ASP A 872 -25.10 9.98 10.06
N LEU A 873 -25.54 9.41 11.19
CA LEU A 873 -25.01 8.14 11.69
C LEU A 873 -25.26 6.99 10.70
N ASP A 874 -24.19 6.26 10.38
CA ASP A 874 -24.24 5.04 9.59
C ASP A 874 -24.22 3.79 10.47
N VAL A 875 -23.66 3.90 11.68
CA VAL A 875 -23.61 2.83 12.67
C VAL A 875 -25.00 2.47 13.22
N PRO A 876 -25.23 1.22 13.66
CA PRO A 876 -26.49 0.87 14.31
C PRO A 876 -26.75 1.76 15.53
N PHE A 877 -27.99 2.21 15.67
CA PHE A 877 -28.43 3.15 16.70
C PHE A 877 -29.67 2.60 17.40
N GLY A 878 -29.68 2.54 18.72
CA GLY A 878 -30.82 2.08 19.52
C GLY A 878 -31.24 3.10 20.57
N LEU A 879 -32.53 3.15 20.89
CA LEU A 879 -33.12 4.09 21.84
C LEU A 879 -33.87 3.36 22.95
N VAL A 880 -33.59 3.74 24.20
CA VAL A 880 -34.35 3.35 25.39
C VAL A 880 -34.82 4.62 26.10
N VAL A 881 -36.14 4.83 26.15
CA VAL A 881 -36.73 5.93 26.92
C VAL A 881 -36.90 5.49 28.37
N LEU A 882 -36.10 6.08 29.27
CA LEU A 882 -36.12 5.77 30.70
C LEU A 882 -37.33 6.40 31.38
N ARG A 883 -37.65 7.66 31.04
CA ARG A 883 -38.81 8.38 31.60
C ARG A 883 -39.32 9.46 30.64
N LYS A 884 -38.69 10.64 30.55
CA LYS A 884 -39.22 11.75 29.74
C LYS A 884 -38.76 11.68 28.29
N ALA A 885 -39.68 11.79 27.35
CA ALA A 885 -39.37 11.97 25.94
C ALA A 885 -40.29 13.02 25.32
N TYR A 886 -39.93 14.31 25.47
CA TYR A 886 -40.72 15.42 24.94
C TYR A 886 -40.06 16.17 23.78
N GLY A 887 -40.87 16.48 22.77
CA GLY A 887 -40.55 17.41 21.69
C GLY A 887 -39.27 17.11 20.90
N LEU A 888 -38.66 18.17 20.36
CA LEU A 888 -37.48 18.05 19.49
C LEU A 888 -36.23 17.53 20.22
N GLY A 889 -36.13 17.70 21.55
CA GLY A 889 -35.01 17.16 22.32
C GLY A 889 -35.03 15.64 22.38
N ALA A 890 -36.21 15.04 22.59
CA ALA A 890 -36.36 13.59 22.51
C ALA A 890 -36.14 13.06 21.09
N GLN A 891 -36.60 13.80 20.07
CA GLN A 891 -36.28 13.46 18.68
C GLN A 891 -34.77 13.51 18.41
N ALA A 892 -34.05 14.50 18.92
CA ALA A 892 -32.60 14.56 18.79
C ALA A 892 -31.90 13.35 19.43
N MET A 893 -32.35 12.94 20.62
CA MET A 893 -31.88 11.70 21.27
C MET A 893 -32.26 10.43 20.50
N ALA A 894 -33.19 10.50 19.54
CA ALA A 894 -33.63 9.39 18.69
C ALA A 894 -33.00 9.42 17.28
N GLY A 895 -32.09 10.34 16.96
CA GLY A 895 -31.59 10.50 15.58
C GLY A 895 -32.50 11.30 14.66
N GLY A 896 -33.44 12.06 15.22
CA GLY A 896 -34.38 12.95 14.53
C GLY A 896 -35.82 12.44 14.49
N SER A 897 -36.06 11.16 14.76
CA SER A 897 -37.40 10.56 14.84
C SER A 897 -37.34 9.26 15.63
N LEU A 898 -38.44 8.89 16.31
CA LEU A 898 -38.55 7.59 17.00
C LEU A 898 -38.50 6.40 16.03
N ALA A 899 -38.68 6.62 14.73
CA ALA A 899 -38.62 5.58 13.69
C ALA A 899 -37.22 5.36 13.09
N VAL A 900 -36.22 6.16 13.48
CA VAL A 900 -34.83 6.04 12.98
C VAL A 900 -34.04 4.94 13.69
N PRO A 901 -34.11 4.79 15.03
CA PRO A 901 -33.38 3.74 15.73
C PRO A 901 -33.75 2.35 15.22
N GLY A 902 -32.79 1.42 15.23
CA GLY A 902 -33.03 0.00 14.98
C GLY A 902 -33.95 -0.65 16.03
N PHE A 903 -34.07 -0.01 17.19
CA PHE A 903 -35.22 -0.15 18.08
C PHE A 903 -35.44 1.14 18.87
N ALA A 904 -36.70 1.50 19.12
CA ALA A 904 -37.13 2.56 20.01
C ALA A 904 -38.09 1.99 21.05
N VAL A 905 -37.56 1.63 22.22
CA VAL A 905 -38.35 1.05 23.31
C VAL A 905 -38.41 1.99 24.50
N SER A 906 -39.36 1.75 25.41
CA SER A 906 -39.48 2.51 26.64
C SER A 906 -39.54 1.60 27.86
N TRP A 907 -39.01 2.07 28.98
CA TRP A 907 -39.32 1.48 30.28
C TRP A 907 -40.74 1.87 30.73
N PRO A 908 -41.35 1.17 31.71
CA PRO A 908 -42.73 1.44 32.12
C PRO A 908 -42.95 2.87 32.66
N SER A 909 -41.89 3.52 33.14
CA SER A 909 -41.87 4.92 33.58
C SER A 909 -41.93 5.95 32.46
N GLY A 910 -41.90 5.52 31.19
CA GLY A 910 -41.92 6.38 30.02
C GLY A 910 -43.16 7.27 29.91
N GLU A 911 -42.93 8.53 29.58
CA GLU A 911 -43.93 9.56 29.33
C GLU A 911 -43.52 10.45 28.16
N PHE A 912 -44.48 10.74 27.28
CA PHE A 912 -44.24 11.29 25.96
C PHE A 912 -45.23 12.41 25.62
N GLY A 913 -44.83 13.25 24.67
CA GLY A 913 -45.65 14.36 24.21
C GLY A 913 -44.87 15.39 23.38
N PRO A 914 -45.56 16.28 22.66
CA PRO A 914 -44.93 17.31 21.84
C PRO A 914 -44.19 18.37 22.68
N MET A 915 -44.59 18.53 23.94
CA MET A 915 -43.94 19.36 24.96
C MET A 915 -44.27 18.79 26.35
N GLY A 916 -43.61 19.28 27.41
CA GLY A 916 -43.91 18.85 28.78
C GLY A 916 -45.39 19.04 29.15
N LEU A 917 -45.97 18.06 29.83
CA LEU A 917 -47.41 17.95 30.10
C LEU A 917 -47.98 19.20 30.80
N GLU A 918 -47.25 19.73 31.78
CA GLU A 918 -47.64 20.92 32.53
C GLU A 918 -47.68 22.17 31.62
N GLY A 919 -46.73 22.27 30.69
CA GLY A 919 -46.68 23.34 29.69
C GLY A 919 -47.84 23.25 28.69
N ALA A 920 -48.10 22.03 28.20
CA ALA A 920 -49.22 21.75 27.30
C ALA A 920 -50.56 22.15 27.93
N VAL A 921 -50.81 21.78 29.19
CA VAL A 921 -52.05 22.13 29.90
C VAL A 921 -52.15 23.64 30.13
N ARG A 922 -51.07 24.30 30.60
CA ARG A 922 -51.06 25.76 30.82
C ARG A 922 -51.31 26.57 29.55
N LEU A 923 -50.87 26.06 28.40
CA LEU A 923 -51.05 26.75 27.13
C LEU A 923 -52.43 26.43 26.51
N GLY A 924 -52.80 25.15 26.45
CA GLY A 924 -53.99 24.66 25.79
C GLY A 924 -55.30 24.96 26.53
N PHE A 925 -55.25 25.09 27.86
CA PHE A 925 -56.43 25.31 28.71
C PHE A 925 -56.35 26.62 29.52
N ARG A 926 -55.59 27.62 29.03
CA ARG A 926 -55.36 28.88 29.77
C ARG A 926 -56.67 29.58 30.12
N ARG A 927 -57.57 29.70 29.15
CA ARG A 927 -58.84 30.44 29.32
C ARG A 927 -59.75 29.74 30.33
N GLU A 928 -59.79 28.42 30.29
CA GLU A 928 -60.56 27.55 31.18
C GLU A 928 -60.03 27.63 32.61
N LEU A 929 -58.70 27.62 32.79
CA LEU A 929 -58.07 27.73 34.10
C LEU A 929 -58.17 29.16 34.68
N GLU A 930 -58.03 30.20 33.86
CA GLU A 930 -58.19 31.60 34.29
C GLU A 930 -59.65 31.94 34.64
N ALA A 931 -60.62 31.22 34.07
CA ALA A 931 -62.03 31.36 34.42
C ALA A 931 -62.36 30.83 35.84
N ILE A 932 -61.50 30.01 36.46
CA ILE A 932 -61.66 29.52 37.83
C ILE A 932 -61.07 30.55 38.80
N ALA A 933 -61.95 31.25 39.53
CA ALA A 933 -61.56 32.35 40.42
C ALA A 933 -60.85 31.90 41.70
N ASP A 934 -61.22 30.73 42.25
CA ASP A 934 -60.56 30.17 43.44
C ASP A 934 -59.19 29.58 43.07
N PRO A 935 -58.08 30.09 43.64
CA PRO A 935 -56.75 29.55 43.39
C PRO A 935 -56.58 28.07 43.73
N VAL A 936 -57.27 27.57 44.76
CA VAL A 936 -57.19 26.16 45.19
C VAL A 936 -57.92 25.26 44.19
N GLU A 937 -59.13 25.65 43.80
CA GLU A 937 -59.90 24.93 42.79
C GLU A 937 -59.21 24.93 41.43
N ARG A 938 -58.59 26.06 41.04
CA ARG A 938 -57.82 26.19 39.81
C ARG A 938 -56.59 25.27 39.82
N GLN A 939 -55.86 25.21 40.92
CA GLN A 939 -54.72 24.30 41.06
C GLN A 939 -55.18 22.84 40.99
N ALA A 940 -56.28 22.48 41.66
CA ALA A 940 -56.83 21.13 41.59
C ALA A 940 -57.32 20.76 40.19
N ALA A 941 -57.91 21.71 39.44
CA ALA A 941 -58.31 21.52 38.05
C ALA A 941 -57.10 21.34 37.13
N PHE A 942 -56.06 22.15 37.31
CA PHE A 942 -54.79 22.01 36.61
C PHE A 942 -54.16 20.64 36.86
N ASP A 943 -54.07 20.20 38.12
CA ASP A 943 -53.48 18.91 38.49
C ASP A 943 -54.29 17.73 37.90
N ARG A 944 -55.63 17.82 37.87
CA ARG A 944 -56.48 16.83 37.19
C ARG A 944 -56.22 16.76 35.68
N MET A 945 -56.10 17.91 35.01
CA MET A 945 -55.81 17.97 33.58
C MET A 945 -54.42 17.42 33.25
N VAL A 946 -53.41 17.73 34.09
CA VAL A 946 -52.06 17.17 33.96
C VAL A 946 -52.08 15.65 34.17
N ALA A 947 -52.81 15.15 35.17
CA ALA A 947 -52.95 13.71 35.40
C ALA A 947 -53.61 13.00 34.21
N ALA A 948 -54.66 13.60 33.61
CA ALA A 948 -55.30 13.05 32.40
C ALA A 948 -54.35 13.06 31.18
N SER A 949 -53.57 14.13 31.02
CA SER A 949 -52.54 14.22 29.97
C SER A 949 -51.44 13.17 30.16
N TYR A 950 -51.04 12.92 31.41
CA TYR A 950 -50.12 11.85 31.76
C TYR A 950 -50.69 10.47 31.42
N GLU A 951 -51.92 10.17 31.84
CA GLU A 951 -52.59 8.91 31.46
C GLU A 951 -52.59 8.70 29.95
N HIS A 952 -52.80 9.75 29.14
CA HIS A 952 -52.75 9.68 27.69
C HIS A 952 -51.32 9.47 27.15
N GLY A 953 -50.34 10.20 27.67
CA GLY A 953 -48.94 10.21 27.21
C GLY A 953 -48.04 9.12 27.81
N LYS A 954 -48.57 8.16 28.57
CA LYS A 954 -47.81 7.02 29.08
C LYS A 954 -47.29 6.12 27.96
N ALA A 955 -46.12 5.51 28.18
CA ALA A 955 -45.48 4.58 27.25
C ALA A 955 -46.43 3.51 26.69
N LEU A 956 -47.28 2.90 27.54
CA LEU A 956 -48.21 1.85 27.12
C LEU A 956 -49.20 2.31 26.04
N ASN A 957 -49.65 3.56 26.10
CA ASN A 957 -50.56 4.09 25.09
C ASN A 957 -49.83 4.38 23.78
N LEU A 958 -48.61 4.88 23.86
CA LEU A 958 -47.79 5.10 22.67
C LEU A 958 -47.44 3.79 21.97
N ALA A 959 -47.09 2.75 22.72
CA ALA A 959 -46.87 1.41 22.16
C ALA A 959 -48.16 0.83 21.56
N ALA A 960 -49.32 1.04 22.20
CA ALA A 960 -50.61 0.63 21.63
C ALA A 960 -50.94 1.35 20.31
N ALA A 961 -50.45 2.59 20.14
CA ALA A 961 -50.52 3.36 18.90
C ALA A 961 -49.35 3.06 17.93
N PHE A 962 -48.40 2.21 18.32
CA PHE A 962 -47.18 1.88 17.58
C PHE A 962 -46.31 3.10 17.24
N GLU A 963 -46.26 4.08 18.14
CA GLU A 963 -45.31 5.21 18.03
C GLU A 963 -43.91 4.85 18.57
N ILE A 964 -43.81 3.75 19.31
CA ILE A 964 -42.59 3.09 19.79
C ILE A 964 -42.74 1.58 19.62
N ASP A 965 -41.64 0.85 19.57
CA ASP A 965 -41.63 -0.57 19.26
C ASP A 965 -42.20 -1.44 20.40
N ASP A 966 -41.88 -1.08 21.65
CA ASP A 966 -42.37 -1.81 22.83
C ASP A 966 -42.22 -1.00 24.14
N VAL A 967 -42.94 -1.44 25.18
CA VAL A 967 -42.70 -1.08 26.58
C VAL A 967 -42.15 -2.30 27.32
N ILE A 968 -40.87 -2.25 27.66
CA ILE A 968 -40.11 -3.42 28.09
C ILE A 968 -39.95 -3.48 29.62
N ASP A 969 -39.71 -4.67 30.18
CA ASP A 969 -39.12 -4.78 31.51
C ASP A 969 -37.71 -4.16 31.46
N PRO A 970 -37.35 -3.22 32.35
CA PRO A 970 -36.01 -2.66 32.40
C PRO A 970 -34.89 -3.71 32.41
N ALA A 971 -35.12 -4.88 33.03
CA ALA A 971 -34.16 -5.98 33.07
C ALA A 971 -33.87 -6.62 31.69
N ASP A 972 -34.77 -6.46 30.71
CA ASP A 972 -34.61 -6.99 29.35
C ASP A 972 -33.85 -6.05 28.41
N THR A 973 -33.40 -4.89 28.90
CA THR A 973 -32.70 -3.88 28.07
C THR A 973 -31.51 -4.47 27.29
N ARG A 974 -30.70 -5.32 27.94
CA ARG A 974 -29.55 -5.98 27.28
C ARG A 974 -29.94 -6.91 26.14
N ARG A 975 -31.11 -7.54 26.22
CA ARG A 975 -31.61 -8.43 25.17
C ARG A 975 -31.88 -7.66 23.87
N TRP A 976 -32.49 -6.47 23.98
CA TRP A 976 -32.74 -5.59 22.85
C TRP A 976 -31.45 -5.06 22.21
N ILE A 977 -30.48 -4.68 23.04
CA ILE A 977 -29.14 -4.30 22.57
C ILE A 977 -28.51 -5.45 21.78
N GLY A 978 -28.50 -6.66 22.36
CA GLY A 978 -27.88 -7.85 21.77
C GLY A 978 -28.56 -8.34 20.50
N SER A 979 -29.88 -8.16 20.35
CA SER A 979 -30.64 -8.63 19.17
C SER A 979 -30.61 -7.68 17.98
N SER A 980 -30.54 -6.37 18.24
CA SER A 980 -30.84 -5.36 17.22
C SER A 980 -29.66 -4.44 16.88
N LEU A 981 -28.61 -4.42 17.72
CA LEU A 981 -27.39 -3.63 17.48
C LEU A 981 -26.18 -4.53 17.18
N THR A 982 -26.38 -5.65 16.49
CA THR A 982 -25.28 -6.53 16.05
C THR A 982 -24.52 -5.93 14.88
N THR A 983 -23.20 -6.12 14.88
CA THR A 983 -22.31 -5.75 13.77
C THR A 983 -22.01 -6.98 12.92
N ASP A 984 -23.04 -7.64 12.36
CA ASP A 984 -22.88 -8.85 11.52
C ASP A 984 -22.24 -8.57 10.13
N ARG A 985 -21.74 -7.36 9.88
CA ARG A 985 -21.00 -7.07 8.66
C ARG A 985 -19.52 -7.37 8.89
N GLY A 986 -19.09 -8.56 8.46
CA GLY A 986 -17.71 -9.06 8.53
C GLY A 986 -16.65 -8.28 7.75
N GLU A 987 -16.97 -7.10 7.21
CA GLU A 987 -16.01 -6.21 6.55
C GLU A 987 -16.06 -4.81 7.20
N PRO A 988 -14.91 -4.22 7.57
CA PRO A 988 -14.85 -2.83 8.01
C PRO A 988 -15.42 -1.91 6.93
N ARG A 989 -16.35 -1.01 7.27
CA ARG A 989 -17.01 -0.08 6.32
C ARG A 989 -16.08 1.04 5.81
N ARG A 990 -14.77 0.83 5.88
CA ARG A 990 -13.68 1.81 5.65
C ARG A 990 -13.54 2.28 4.20
N GLU A 991 -14.33 1.75 3.27
CA GLU A 991 -14.41 2.22 1.87
C GLU A 991 -15.30 3.45 1.67
N ARG A 992 -16.04 3.88 2.71
CA ARG A 992 -16.84 5.11 2.66
C ARG A 992 -16.01 6.38 2.86
N ARG A 993 -16.56 7.52 2.44
CA ARG A 993 -15.96 8.85 2.62
C ARG A 993 -15.62 9.06 4.10
N ARG A 994 -14.32 9.16 4.41
CA ARG A 994 -13.80 9.36 5.77
C ARG A 994 -14.53 10.49 6.49
N LYS A 995 -15.09 10.19 7.66
CA LYS A 995 -15.73 11.17 8.55
C LYS A 995 -14.70 11.71 9.53
N VAL A 996 -14.66 13.03 9.68
CA VAL A 996 -13.73 13.72 10.60
C VAL A 996 -14.41 13.82 11.97
N VAL A 997 -13.69 13.50 13.04
CA VAL A 997 -14.15 13.73 14.40
C VAL A 997 -13.93 15.19 14.74
N ASP A 998 -14.99 15.88 15.14
CA ASP A 998 -14.94 17.30 15.46
C ASP A 998 -14.08 17.54 16.70
N THR A 999 -13.25 18.59 16.71
CA THR A 999 -12.46 18.98 17.90
C THR A 999 -13.28 19.79 18.90
N TRP A 1000 -14.47 20.26 18.50
CA TRP A 1000 -15.41 21.00 19.34
C TRP A 1000 -16.05 20.11 20.42
#